data_AF-A0A559NTB6-F1
#
_entry.id   AF-A0A559NTB6-F1
#
_cell.length_a   1.000
_cell.length_b   1.000
_cell.length_c   1.000
_cell.angle_alpha   90.00
_cell.angle_beta   90.00
_cell.angle_gamma   90.00
#
_symmetry.space_group_name_H-M   'P 1'
#
loop_
_entity.id
_entity.type
_entity.pdbx_description
1 polymer ?
#
loop_
_entity_poly.entity_id
_entity_poly.type
_entity_poly.pdbx_seq_one_letter_code
_entity_poly.pdbx_strand_id
1 'polypeptide(L)'
;MLLEIQIGHLHPLLVHLPIGIILLAFLLEIYSRFKPKKPFRESIEFTLFVAVVSALLSLATGWLLGEEGGYEEQALFLHRWMAVSFTVATILLYLVKRSTNLKLQKLYLPLFFVVLICIGVTGHFGGNMTHGEDYLFIEEDKEIVITNIQEAQVYAHIVQPILDGKCVSCHNPKKAKGGLIMDSPADLLKGGDNGILFDTNTNNGTSLFFERIHLPLENEEHMPPKGKVQLTDNEKDILAWWIAHGNCFDCQVKQLPAKERIASILNTLEQDTSAVAILSSKAEKVPKEWLTEIRGMGISVQTLSAHNSLLQVSMSGLDTITKNHLKSLKQYAANVIELDLGFTNFNDGLMAQIKPFKNLIKLKLQGTHITDAIGDDLKEFELLESLNLYGTGVTDKVFQHLTDIKSLKNVYLWKTNVSNEGIAQFQAKQPKTNVQLLNDELFRATVLVPPVIKGESNFFKDSLAITIESLFDDASIYYTLDGSLPTEKSHKYKDYLMLSNTAKIRAIAIKEDWKPSSIAESTFIKNNIEYEQVSLLTQPNEKYAGQKGVTLMDQKRGSINFVDGNWLGFEGKHLKTIIELKELSPISKVSVGALSAPSSWIFYPTAFTISISKDGVNYKKVGKKNMGMESPNAEVKLTFFELGLEPVEAKFVKLEIQSPLKNPSWHTEPGGKSWIFIDEIVLN
;
A
#
# COMPACT_ATOMS: atom_id res chain seq x y z
N MET A 1 35.67 8.93 58.82
CA MET A 1 36.84 9.22 57.95
C MET A 1 36.56 10.57 57.33
N LEU A 2 37.34 11.59 57.70
CA LEU A 2 37.16 12.95 57.21
C LEU A 2 37.19 12.93 55.68
N LEU A 3 36.21 13.55 55.02
CA LEU A 3 36.30 13.83 53.59
C LEU A 3 37.55 14.68 53.37
N GLU A 4 38.60 14.08 52.81
CA GLU A 4 39.63 14.85 52.12
C GLU A 4 38.93 15.48 50.91
N ILE A 5 38.45 16.71 51.08
CA ILE A 5 38.05 17.53 49.94
C ILE A 5 39.33 17.69 49.12
N GLN A 6 39.37 17.12 47.92
CA GLN A 6 40.40 17.44 46.94
C GLN A 6 40.24 18.91 46.57
N ILE A 7 40.99 19.78 47.25
CA ILE A 7 40.88 21.25 47.15
C ILE A 7 41.04 21.72 45.70
N GLY A 8 41.75 20.97 44.85
CA GLY A 8 41.85 21.22 43.42
C GLY A 8 40.50 21.21 42.68
N HIS A 9 39.56 20.36 43.08
CA HIS A 9 38.23 20.26 42.43
C HIS A 9 37.35 21.48 42.66
N LEU A 10 37.73 22.39 43.56
CA LEU A 10 37.08 23.69 43.73
C LEU A 10 37.48 24.69 42.63
N HIS A 11 38.47 24.38 41.80
CA HIS A 11 38.95 25.31 40.78
C HIS A 11 37.86 25.79 39.80
N PRO A 12 37.00 24.92 39.21
CA PRO A 12 35.91 25.37 38.35
C PRO A 12 34.91 26.30 39.05
N LEU A 13 34.73 26.17 40.37
CA LEU A 13 33.89 27.07 41.15
C LEU A 13 34.56 28.44 41.33
N LEU A 14 35.85 28.45 41.67
CA LEU A 14 36.59 29.66 42.03
C LEU A 14 37.03 30.50 40.83
N VAL A 15 37.23 29.89 39.66
CA VAL A 15 37.70 30.58 38.46
C VAL A 15 36.71 31.62 37.91
N HIS A 16 35.41 31.44 38.16
CA HIS A 16 34.39 32.39 37.71
C HIS A 16 34.38 33.70 38.52
N LEU A 17 34.86 33.67 39.78
CA LEU A 17 34.88 34.84 40.66
C LEU A 17 35.76 35.98 40.15
N PRO A 18 37.08 35.80 39.89
CA PRO A 18 37.92 36.90 39.42
C PRO A 18 37.45 37.47 38.08
N ILE A 19 36.90 36.64 37.18
CA ILE A 19 36.37 37.08 35.89
C ILE A 19 35.21 38.06 36.10
N GLY A 20 34.17 37.65 36.84
CA GLY A 20 32.99 38.48 37.08
C GLY A 20 33.32 39.77 37.86
N ILE A 21 34.23 39.68 38.84
CA ILE A 21 34.61 40.83 39.67
C ILE A 21 35.42 41.85 38.86
N ILE A 22 36.31 41.43 37.95
CA ILE A 22 37.05 42.34 37.08
C ILE A 22 36.12 43.04 36.07
N LEU A 23 35.17 42.31 35.48
CA LEU A 23 34.17 42.91 34.60
C LEU A 23 33.30 43.93 35.34
N LEU A 24 32.89 43.63 36.58
CA LEU A 24 32.19 44.59 37.44
C LEU A 24 33.04 45.83 37.73
N ALA A 25 34.33 45.65 38.07
CA ALA A 25 35.25 46.77 38.30
C ALA A 25 35.38 47.66 37.05
N PHE A 26 35.38 47.06 35.86
CA PHE A 26 35.44 47.80 34.60
C PHE A 26 34.16 48.60 34.34
N LEU A 27 32.98 48.00 34.58
CA LEU A 27 31.71 48.70 34.47
C LEU A 27 31.59 49.86 35.45
N LEU A 28 32.05 49.68 36.70
CA LEU A 28 32.11 50.74 37.70
C LEU A 28 33.06 51.86 37.28
N GLU A 29 34.20 51.53 36.68
CA GLU A 29 35.16 52.51 36.16
C GLU A 29 34.59 53.32 34.99
N ILE A 30 33.88 52.67 34.05
CA ILE A 30 33.17 53.36 32.97
C ILE A 30 32.08 54.27 33.54
N TYR A 31 31.25 53.75 34.44
CA TYR A 31 30.16 54.50 35.06
C TYR A 31 30.66 55.72 35.83
N SER A 32 31.78 55.57 36.56
CA SER A 32 32.43 56.67 37.28
C SER A 32 32.90 57.79 36.36
N ARG A 33 33.25 57.50 35.10
CA ARG A 33 33.65 58.51 34.10
C ARG A 33 32.47 59.29 33.53
N PHE A 34 31.31 58.64 33.39
CA PHE A 34 30.08 59.29 32.93
C PHE A 34 29.37 60.10 34.02
N LYS A 35 29.59 59.79 35.31
CA LYS A 35 29.04 60.56 36.43
C LYS A 35 30.14 61.04 37.40
N PRO A 36 30.98 62.00 36.99
CA PRO A 36 32.15 62.45 37.76
C PRO A 36 31.83 63.09 39.12
N LYS A 37 30.55 63.41 39.40
CA LYS A 37 30.09 64.01 40.66
C LYS A 37 29.89 63.00 41.81
N LYS A 38 30.04 61.68 41.56
CA LYS A 38 30.01 60.63 42.60
C LYS A 38 31.31 59.82 42.54
N PRO A 39 32.22 59.93 43.53
CA PRO A 39 33.48 59.19 43.49
C PRO A 39 33.24 57.71 43.83
N PHE A 40 33.33 56.82 42.84
CA PHE A 40 33.31 55.36 43.06
C PHE A 40 34.69 54.77 43.36
N ARG A 41 35.67 55.62 43.70
CA ARG A 41 37.08 55.22 43.80
C ARG A 41 37.30 54.11 44.82
N GLU A 42 36.78 54.27 46.04
CA GLU A 42 36.91 53.28 47.12
C GLU A 42 36.21 51.97 46.76
N SER A 43 35.04 52.04 46.13
CA SER A 43 34.32 50.85 45.66
C SER A 43 35.12 50.10 44.61
N ILE A 44 35.69 50.79 43.61
CA ILE A 44 36.52 50.18 42.56
C ILE A 44 37.79 49.57 43.17
N GLU A 45 38.44 50.27 44.11
CA GLU A 45 39.61 49.75 44.81
C GLU A 45 39.30 48.48 45.60
N PHE A 46 38.18 48.44 46.33
CA PHE A 46 37.71 47.26 47.03
C PHE A 46 37.39 46.11 46.06
N THR A 47 36.66 46.39 44.97
CA THR A 47 36.34 45.39 43.94
C THR A 47 37.61 44.78 43.33
N LEU A 48 38.62 45.61 43.01
CA LEU A 48 39.91 45.11 42.51
C LEU A 48 40.69 44.30 43.55
N PHE A 49 40.63 44.68 44.83
CA PHE A 49 41.24 43.88 45.90
C PHE A 49 40.61 42.49 46.01
N VAL A 50 39.27 42.41 46.00
CA VAL A 50 38.57 41.11 46.01
C VAL A 50 38.92 40.30 44.76
N ALA A 51 39.04 40.94 43.59
CA ALA A 51 39.48 40.26 42.36
C ALA A 51 40.87 39.64 42.49
N VAL A 52 41.83 40.35 43.11
CA VAL A 52 43.18 39.82 43.39
C VAL A 52 43.12 38.58 44.28
N VAL A 53 42.36 38.64 45.38
CA VAL A 53 42.21 37.51 46.31
C VAL A 53 41.59 36.31 45.59
N SER A 54 40.51 36.52 44.84
CA SER A 54 39.86 35.46 44.08
C SER A 54 40.75 34.88 42.98
N ALA A 55 41.57 35.70 42.31
CA ALA A 55 42.52 35.24 41.30
C ALA A 55 43.62 34.35 41.91
N LEU A 56 44.16 34.72 43.07
CA LEU A 56 45.15 33.91 43.80
C LEU A 56 44.57 32.56 44.25
N LEU A 57 43.33 32.55 44.76
CA LEU A 57 42.64 31.31 45.14
C LEU A 57 42.36 30.41 43.92
N SER A 58 41.93 31.01 42.81
CA SER A 58 41.74 30.29 41.55
C SER A 58 43.05 29.70 41.02
N LEU A 59 44.16 30.45 41.08
CA LEU A 59 45.48 29.98 40.65
C LEU A 59 45.97 28.80 41.51
N ALA A 60 45.83 28.90 42.85
CA ALA A 60 46.26 27.86 43.76
C ALA A 60 45.47 26.55 43.58
N THR A 61 44.15 26.64 43.48
CA THR A 61 43.29 25.47 43.24
C THR A 61 43.48 24.87 41.85
N GLY A 62 43.72 25.70 40.82
CA GLY A 62 44.01 25.22 39.47
C GLY A 62 45.34 24.51 39.36
N TRP A 63 46.34 24.95 40.14
CA TRP A 63 47.63 24.26 40.21
C TRP A 63 47.50 22.85 40.77
N LEU A 64 46.73 22.69 41.87
CA LEU A 64 46.45 21.38 42.47
C LEU A 64 45.67 20.47 41.51
N LEU A 65 44.64 20.99 40.84
CA LEU A 65 43.85 20.22 39.87
C LEU A 65 44.71 19.73 38.69
N GLY A 66 45.66 20.54 38.25
CA GLY A 66 46.55 20.19 37.14
C GLY A 66 47.55 19.09 37.46
N GLU A 67 47.82 18.78 38.74
CA GLU A 67 48.71 17.69 39.14
C GLU A 67 48.02 16.31 39.13
N GLU A 68 46.69 16.27 39.06
CA GLU A 68 45.91 15.03 38.97
C GLU A 68 46.05 14.32 37.61
N GLY A 69 46.73 14.95 36.63
CA GLY A 69 47.01 14.39 35.32
C GLY A 69 45.80 14.34 34.38
N GLY A 70 45.98 13.71 33.21
CA GLY A 70 44.91 13.51 32.22
C GLY A 70 44.59 14.72 31.33
N TYR A 71 45.45 15.76 31.31
CA TYR A 71 45.40 16.86 30.36
C TYR A 71 46.63 16.84 29.46
N GLU A 72 46.49 17.33 28.22
CA GLU A 72 47.60 17.54 27.30
C GLU A 72 48.68 18.46 27.92
N GLU A 73 49.94 18.01 27.95
CA GLU A 73 51.04 18.69 28.65
C GLU A 73 51.25 20.13 28.16
N GLN A 74 51.22 20.36 26.84
CA GLN A 74 51.46 21.68 26.25
C GLN A 74 50.31 22.65 26.53
N ALA A 75 49.06 22.19 26.44
CA ALA A 75 47.88 23.00 26.75
C ALA A 75 47.84 23.37 28.24
N LEU A 76 48.12 22.41 29.12
CA LEU A 76 48.21 22.64 30.56
C LEU A 76 49.32 23.64 30.91
N PHE A 77 50.50 23.51 30.29
CA PHE A 77 51.60 24.47 30.46
C PHE A 77 51.17 25.89 30.08
N LEU A 78 50.57 26.06 28.91
CA LEU A 78 50.16 27.37 28.42
C LEU A 78 49.08 28.00 29.30
N HIS A 79 48.06 27.23 29.70
CA HIS A 79 47.00 27.72 30.59
C HIS A 79 47.55 28.14 31.97
N ARG A 80 48.45 27.34 32.56
CA ARG A 80 49.11 27.66 33.85
C ARG A 80 49.82 29.02 33.78
N TRP A 81 50.64 29.25 32.76
CA TRP A 81 51.41 30.50 32.66
C TRP A 81 50.57 31.72 32.25
N MET A 82 49.50 31.52 31.48
CA MET A 82 48.53 32.58 31.22
C MET A 82 47.76 32.97 32.48
N ALA A 83 47.37 32.00 33.33
CA ALA A 83 46.74 32.27 34.62
C ALA A 83 47.67 33.03 35.59
N VAL A 84 48.96 32.69 35.63
CA VAL A 84 49.98 33.45 36.38
C VAL A 84 50.06 34.88 35.85
N SER A 85 50.15 35.05 34.52
CA SER A 85 50.25 36.37 33.88
C SER A 85 49.01 37.24 34.17
N PHE A 86 47.81 36.67 34.09
CA PHE A 86 46.55 37.33 34.45
C PHE A 86 46.53 37.77 35.93
N THR A 87 46.99 36.90 36.83
CA THR A 87 47.04 37.18 38.27
C THR A 87 48.01 38.32 38.57
N VAL A 88 49.21 38.30 37.99
CA VAL A 88 50.20 39.38 38.12
C VAL A 88 49.68 40.70 37.54
N ALA A 89 49.08 40.68 36.35
CA ALA A 89 48.50 41.87 35.74
C ALA A 89 47.37 42.47 36.59
N THR A 90 46.56 41.62 37.22
CA THR A 90 45.48 42.03 38.14
C THR A 90 46.02 42.66 39.43
N ILE A 91 47.09 42.10 40.00
CA ILE A 91 47.80 42.70 41.15
C ILE A 91 48.36 44.06 40.77
N LEU A 92 49.03 44.17 39.61
CA LEU A 92 49.56 45.44 39.12
C LEU A 92 48.45 46.48 38.88
N LEU A 93 47.29 46.06 38.35
CA LEU A 93 46.15 46.93 38.12
C LEU A 93 45.63 47.52 39.45
N TYR A 94 45.51 46.70 40.48
CA TYR A 94 45.16 47.13 41.83
C TYR A 94 46.20 48.10 42.42
N LEU A 95 47.48 47.79 42.32
CA LEU A 95 48.57 48.65 42.84
C LEU A 95 48.63 49.99 42.11
N VAL A 96 48.44 50.01 40.79
CA VAL A 96 48.40 51.23 39.99
C VAL A 96 47.19 52.09 40.34
N LYS A 97 46.01 51.49 40.59
CA LYS A 97 44.81 52.23 41.07
C LYS A 97 45.07 52.91 42.42
N ARG A 98 45.77 52.23 43.32
CA ARG A 98 46.11 52.74 44.66
C ARG A 98 47.25 53.78 44.65
N SER A 99 48.00 53.87 43.56
CA SER A 99 49.13 54.79 43.45
C SER A 99 48.67 56.24 43.36
N THR A 100 49.40 57.13 44.04
CA THR A 100 49.25 58.59 43.93
C THR A 100 50.12 59.19 42.82
N ASN A 101 50.96 58.39 42.17
CA ASN A 101 51.88 58.86 41.12
C ASN A 101 51.13 59.06 39.78
N LEU A 102 51.12 60.31 39.30
CA LEU A 102 50.46 60.72 38.06
C LEU A 102 50.93 59.95 36.81
N LYS A 103 52.20 59.54 36.74
CA LYS A 103 52.72 58.74 35.61
C LYS A 103 52.16 57.31 35.63
N LEU A 104 52.08 56.69 36.81
CA LEU A 104 51.51 55.36 36.97
C LEU A 104 49.99 55.36 36.72
N GLN A 105 49.27 56.39 37.16
CA GLN A 105 47.83 56.51 36.90
C GLN A 105 47.47 56.59 35.41
N LYS A 106 48.35 57.15 34.56
CA LYS A 106 48.16 57.12 33.10
C LYS A 106 48.21 55.71 32.51
N LEU A 107 48.91 54.78 33.16
CA LEU A 107 49.00 53.38 32.76
C LEU A 107 47.81 52.53 33.23
N TYR A 108 46.98 53.04 34.14
CA TYR A 108 45.85 52.30 34.72
C TYR A 108 44.89 51.76 33.66
N LEU A 109 44.42 52.63 32.75
CA LEU A 109 43.44 52.24 31.74
C LEU A 109 44.03 51.29 30.68
N PRO A 110 45.23 51.54 30.11
CA PRO A 110 45.91 50.56 29.26
C PRO A 110 46.09 49.20 29.95
N LEU A 111 46.53 49.20 31.21
CA LEU A 111 46.71 47.97 31.98
C LEU A 111 45.39 47.26 32.24
N PHE A 112 44.29 47.99 32.43
CA PHE A 112 42.96 47.40 32.54
C PHE A 112 42.59 46.64 31.25
N PHE A 113 42.81 47.24 30.07
CA PHE A 113 42.58 46.56 28.80
C PHE A 113 43.46 45.32 28.64
N VAL A 114 44.72 45.36 29.07
CA VAL A 114 45.60 44.18 29.11
C VAL A 114 44.99 43.08 29.98
N VAL A 115 44.49 43.41 31.18
CA VAL A 115 43.82 42.44 32.06
C VAL A 115 42.57 41.84 31.40
N LEU A 116 41.75 42.64 30.70
CA LEU A 116 40.59 42.14 29.97
C LEU A 116 40.99 41.19 28.82
N ILE A 117 42.07 41.49 28.10
CA ILE A 117 42.61 40.60 27.07
C ILE A 117 43.12 39.31 27.72
N CYS A 118 43.84 39.40 28.84
CA CYS A 118 44.31 38.23 29.57
C CYS A 118 43.16 37.33 30.05
N ILE A 119 42.01 37.89 30.44
CA ILE A 119 40.80 37.10 30.76
C ILE A 119 40.35 36.30 29.53
N GLY A 120 40.25 36.96 28.37
CA GLY A 120 39.84 36.30 27.13
C GLY A 120 40.79 35.17 26.73
N VAL A 121 42.10 35.42 26.75
CA VAL A 121 43.11 34.43 26.35
C VAL A 121 43.20 33.28 27.38
N THR A 122 43.24 33.58 28.68
CA THR A 122 43.29 32.55 29.73
C THR A 122 42.02 31.70 29.74
N GLY A 123 40.86 32.33 29.55
CA GLY A 123 39.57 31.66 29.43
C GLY A 123 39.48 30.79 28.17
N HIS A 124 39.98 31.25 27.03
CA HIS A 124 40.05 30.45 25.81
C HIS A 124 40.85 29.16 26.01
N PHE A 125 42.08 29.25 26.54
CA PHE A 125 42.89 28.06 26.80
C PHE A 125 42.33 27.16 27.91
N GLY A 126 41.65 27.74 28.91
CA GLY A 126 40.93 26.96 29.93
C GLY A 126 39.77 26.17 29.30
N GLY A 127 39.00 26.81 28.42
CA GLY A 127 37.94 26.15 27.65
C GLY A 127 38.47 25.10 26.69
N ASN A 128 39.59 25.35 26.00
CA ASN A 128 40.21 24.37 25.10
C ASN A 128 40.61 23.07 25.82
N MET A 129 41.06 23.17 27.07
CA MET A 129 41.42 22.00 27.89
C MET A 129 40.20 21.21 28.37
N THR A 130 39.04 21.84 28.52
CA THR A 130 37.83 21.19 29.02
C THR A 130 36.85 20.76 27.92
N HIS A 131 36.89 21.43 26.77
CA HIS A 131 35.92 21.28 25.68
C HIS A 131 36.55 21.05 24.28
N GLY A 132 37.87 21.12 24.10
CA GLY A 132 38.55 20.96 22.79
C GLY A 132 38.84 22.30 22.09
N GLU A 133 39.69 22.35 21.05
CA GLU A 133 40.12 23.61 20.40
C GLU A 133 38.99 24.31 19.65
N ASP A 134 38.06 23.54 19.12
CA ASP A 134 36.98 24.04 18.26
C ASP A 134 35.70 24.36 19.04
N TYR A 135 35.73 24.33 20.38
CA TYR A 135 34.51 24.46 21.20
C TYR A 135 33.73 25.77 21.00
N LEU A 136 34.41 26.83 20.58
CA LEU A 136 33.80 28.14 20.28
C LEU A 136 33.24 28.23 18.86
N PHE A 137 33.65 27.32 17.99
CA PHE A 137 33.34 27.30 16.56
C PHE A 137 32.77 25.96 16.11
N ILE A 138 32.25 25.15 17.04
CA ILE A 138 31.54 23.91 16.73
C ILE A 138 30.43 24.27 15.74
N GLU A 139 30.60 23.85 14.49
CA GLU A 139 29.46 23.72 13.59
C GLU A 139 28.51 22.75 14.28
N GLU A 140 27.26 23.15 14.54
CA GLU A 140 26.25 22.21 15.04
C GLU A 140 26.32 20.94 14.19
N ASP A 141 26.79 19.85 14.78
CA ASP A 141 26.87 18.57 14.08
C ASP A 141 25.50 18.31 13.49
N LYS A 142 25.45 18.18 12.15
CA LYS A 142 24.19 17.89 11.46
C LYS A 142 23.63 16.63 12.09
N GLU A 143 22.51 16.78 12.78
CA GLU A 143 21.80 15.67 13.42
C GLU A 143 21.70 14.53 12.40
N ILE A 144 22.31 13.38 12.69
CA ILE A 144 22.37 12.27 11.76
C ILE A 144 20.97 11.68 11.64
N VAL A 145 20.25 12.05 10.59
CA VAL A 145 18.90 11.55 10.31
C VAL A 145 18.99 10.18 9.64
N ILE A 146 18.55 9.14 10.34
CA ILE A 146 18.41 7.79 9.79
C ILE A 146 17.03 7.67 9.12
N THR A 147 17.00 7.68 7.80
CA THR A 147 15.76 7.56 7.00
C THR A 147 15.36 6.11 6.71
N ASN A 148 16.34 5.20 6.78
CA ASN A 148 16.14 3.76 6.66
C ASN A 148 17.16 3.07 7.56
N ILE A 149 16.67 2.44 8.62
CA ILE A 149 17.56 1.83 9.61
C ILE A 149 18.41 0.69 9.03
N GLN A 150 17.90 -0.03 8.03
CA GLN A 150 18.58 -1.20 7.44
C GLN A 150 19.80 -0.82 6.61
N GLU A 151 19.83 0.41 6.07
CA GLU A 151 20.94 0.94 5.27
C GLU A 151 21.92 1.78 6.10
N ALA A 152 21.59 2.10 7.35
CA ALA A 152 22.45 2.87 8.23
C ALA A 152 23.75 2.13 8.54
N GLN A 153 24.87 2.86 8.55
CA GLN A 153 26.15 2.36 9.04
C GLN A 153 26.09 2.22 10.56
N VAL A 154 26.40 1.01 11.05
CA VAL A 154 26.26 0.65 12.46
C VAL A 154 27.13 1.53 13.35
N TYR A 155 28.39 1.75 12.97
CA TYR A 155 29.27 2.59 13.77
C TYR A 155 28.95 4.07 13.61
N ALA A 156 29.10 4.61 12.39
CA ALA A 156 29.02 6.04 12.14
C ALA A 156 27.67 6.68 12.49
N HIS A 157 26.55 5.98 12.26
CA HIS A 157 25.21 6.56 12.48
C HIS A 157 24.59 6.21 13.83
N ILE A 158 25.05 5.14 14.51
CA ILE A 158 24.38 4.60 15.70
C ILE A 158 25.31 4.56 16.91
N VAL A 159 26.46 3.88 16.80
CA VAL A 159 27.39 3.69 17.94
C VAL A 159 28.17 4.96 18.26
N GLN A 160 28.74 5.61 17.25
CA GLN A 160 29.59 6.79 17.44
C GLN A 160 28.86 7.93 18.16
N PRO A 161 27.61 8.32 17.80
CA PRO A 161 26.87 9.35 18.54
C PRO A 161 26.67 9.02 20.04
N ILE A 162 26.51 7.73 20.38
CA ILE A 162 26.40 7.28 21.77
C ILE A 162 27.74 7.49 22.49
N LEU A 163 28.85 7.11 21.87
CA LEU A 163 30.19 7.28 22.44
C LEU A 163 30.58 8.76 22.56
N ASP A 164 30.28 9.58 21.56
CA ASP A 164 30.58 11.01 21.56
C ASP A 164 29.82 11.72 22.69
N GLY A 165 28.53 11.41 22.84
CA GLY A 165 27.67 12.02 23.85
C GLY A 165 27.95 11.58 25.30
N LYS A 166 28.68 10.49 25.52
CA LYS A 166 28.83 9.86 26.86
C LYS A 166 30.29 9.65 27.29
N CYS A 167 31.22 9.51 26.35
CA CYS A 167 32.58 9.05 26.60
C CYS A 167 33.64 10.07 26.14
N VAL A 168 33.52 10.61 24.91
CA VAL A 168 34.59 11.41 24.27
C VAL A 168 34.94 12.69 25.04
N SER A 169 34.01 13.28 25.79
CA SER A 169 34.30 14.45 26.64
C SER A 169 35.42 14.24 27.68
N CYS A 170 35.74 12.98 28.03
CA CYS A 170 36.82 12.60 28.94
C CYS A 170 37.87 11.67 28.31
N HIS A 171 37.66 11.22 27.07
CA HIS A 171 38.50 10.27 26.33
C HIS A 171 38.77 10.77 24.91
N ASN A 172 39.45 11.91 24.81
CA ASN A 172 39.83 12.56 23.56
C ASN A 172 41.34 12.86 23.54
N PRO A 173 41.92 13.28 22.41
CA PRO A 173 43.36 13.51 22.30
C PRO A 173 43.94 14.51 23.31
N LYS A 174 43.11 15.44 23.82
CA LYS A 174 43.51 16.48 24.77
C LYS A 174 43.26 16.11 26.23
N LYS A 175 42.40 15.12 26.44
CA LYS A 175 41.99 14.62 27.75
C LYS A 175 41.81 13.11 27.66
N ALA A 176 42.88 12.39 27.94
CA ALA A 176 42.95 10.93 27.87
C ALA A 176 42.98 10.33 29.28
N LYS A 177 41.84 10.37 30.00
CA LYS A 177 41.77 9.74 31.34
C LYS A 177 41.98 8.23 31.22
N GLY A 178 42.89 7.67 32.03
CA GLY A 178 43.27 6.26 31.97
C GLY A 178 43.92 5.83 30.65
N GLY A 179 44.58 6.78 29.95
CA GLY A 179 45.28 6.54 28.69
C GLY A 179 44.38 6.24 27.49
N LEU A 180 43.05 6.30 27.66
CA LEU A 180 42.07 5.92 26.64
C LEU A 180 41.63 7.12 25.80
N ILE A 181 41.68 6.96 24.48
CA ILE A 181 41.18 7.89 23.46
C ILE A 181 40.10 7.17 22.65
N MET A 182 38.95 7.82 22.42
CA MET A 182 37.78 7.23 21.76
C MET A 182 37.31 8.04 20.54
N ASP A 183 38.14 8.97 20.06
CA ASP A 183 37.82 9.94 19.00
C ASP A 183 37.80 9.32 17.60
N SER A 184 38.48 8.18 17.41
CA SER A 184 38.53 7.48 16.13
C SER A 184 38.43 5.96 16.29
N PRO A 185 37.97 5.23 15.25
CA PRO A 185 38.01 3.76 15.23
C PRO A 185 39.38 3.16 15.56
N ALA A 186 40.46 3.80 15.11
CA ALA A 186 41.81 3.33 15.36
C ALA A 186 42.20 3.46 16.84
N ASP A 187 41.79 4.56 17.48
CA ASP A 187 42.06 4.79 18.91
C ASP A 187 41.22 3.85 19.80
N LEU A 188 39.97 3.58 19.42
CA LEU A 188 39.10 2.62 20.11
C LEU A 188 39.72 1.21 20.16
N LEU A 189 40.36 0.78 19.07
CA LEU A 189 41.03 -0.52 19.00
C LEU A 189 42.35 -0.56 19.79
N LYS A 190 43.00 0.60 19.99
CA LYS A 190 44.27 0.70 20.72
C LYS A 190 44.09 0.47 22.23
N GLY A 191 42.95 0.86 22.78
CA GLY A 191 42.65 0.73 24.22
C GLY A 191 43.39 1.76 25.08
N GLY A 192 43.28 1.60 26.40
CA GLY A 192 43.91 2.49 27.39
C GLY A 192 44.93 1.77 28.26
N ASP A 193 45.31 2.39 29.38
CA ASP A 193 46.33 1.88 30.31
C ASP A 193 45.98 0.48 30.87
N ASN A 194 44.68 0.18 30.94
CA ASN A 194 44.14 -1.08 31.47
C ASN A 194 43.87 -2.15 30.37
N GLY A 195 44.25 -1.88 29.12
CA GLY A 195 44.11 -2.81 28.00
C GLY A 195 43.05 -2.44 26.96
N ILE A 196 42.75 -3.40 26.09
CA ILE A 196 41.83 -3.24 24.95
C ILE A 196 40.38 -3.24 25.44
N LEU A 197 39.61 -2.25 24.98
CA LEU A 197 38.28 -1.96 25.51
C LEU A 197 37.23 -3.04 25.16
N PHE A 198 37.31 -3.58 23.95
CA PHE A 198 36.30 -4.49 23.38
C PHE A 198 36.79 -5.93 23.18
N ASP A 199 37.92 -6.31 23.78
CA ASP A 199 38.42 -7.69 23.69
C ASP A 199 37.54 -8.62 24.54
N THR A 200 36.97 -9.66 23.91
CA THR A 200 36.09 -10.64 24.54
C THR A 200 36.84 -11.88 25.05
N ASN A 201 38.17 -11.95 24.89
CA ASN A 201 38.99 -13.09 25.33
C ASN A 201 39.44 -13.01 26.80
N THR A 202 38.87 -12.12 27.61
CA THR A 202 39.15 -12.03 29.05
C THR A 202 38.55 -13.22 29.81
N ASN A 203 39.12 -13.57 30.97
CA ASN A 203 38.81 -14.79 31.74
C ASN A 203 37.33 -14.99 32.14
N ASN A 204 36.47 -13.98 31.99
CA ASN A 204 35.03 -14.00 32.30
C ASN A 204 34.12 -13.78 31.07
N GLY A 205 34.66 -13.72 29.85
CA GLY A 205 33.88 -13.55 28.61
C GLY A 205 33.18 -12.19 28.46
N THR A 206 33.53 -11.19 29.27
CA THR A 206 32.97 -9.84 29.25
C THR A 206 34.07 -8.85 28.92
N SER A 207 33.88 -7.98 27.92
CA SER A 207 34.87 -6.97 27.54
C SER A 207 35.08 -5.95 28.66
N LEU A 208 36.28 -5.37 28.75
CA LEU A 208 36.62 -4.32 29.72
C LEU A 208 35.62 -3.15 29.70
N PHE A 209 35.06 -2.81 28.53
CA PHE A 209 33.99 -1.85 28.39
C PHE A 209 32.81 -2.16 29.33
N PHE A 210 32.27 -3.38 29.23
CA PHE A 210 31.10 -3.80 29.99
C PHE A 210 31.38 -4.00 31.47
N GLU A 211 32.61 -4.36 31.84
CA GLU A 211 33.01 -4.38 33.24
C GLU A 211 32.86 -2.99 33.85
N ARG A 212 33.31 -1.93 33.17
CA ARG A 212 33.29 -0.55 33.68
C ARG A 212 31.90 0.07 33.75
N ILE A 213 31.02 -0.17 32.77
CA ILE A 213 29.68 0.45 32.73
C ILE A 213 28.64 -0.23 33.64
N HIS A 214 28.93 -1.44 34.12
CA HIS A 214 28.06 -2.21 35.01
C HIS A 214 28.48 -2.14 36.49
N LEU A 215 29.57 -1.44 36.80
CA LEU A 215 29.94 -1.19 38.19
C LEU A 215 28.84 -0.37 38.89
N PRO A 216 28.73 -0.47 40.23
CA PRO A 216 27.92 0.47 41.00
C PRO A 216 28.37 1.92 40.75
N LEU A 217 27.42 2.85 40.68
CA LEU A 217 27.70 4.28 40.42
C LEU A 217 28.65 4.92 41.45
N GLU A 218 28.76 4.34 42.63
CA GLU A 218 29.64 4.76 43.71
C GLU A 218 31.09 4.30 43.53
N ASN A 219 31.35 3.38 42.60
CA ASN A 219 32.69 2.88 42.32
C ASN A 219 33.47 3.91 41.48
N GLU A 220 34.71 4.21 41.89
CA GLU A 220 35.60 5.16 41.18
C GLU A 220 35.96 4.69 39.76
N GLU A 221 35.89 3.39 39.51
CA GLU A 221 36.14 2.77 38.21
C GLU A 221 34.91 2.75 37.30
N HIS A 222 33.73 3.14 37.79
CA HIS A 222 32.50 3.20 37.01
C HIS A 222 32.57 4.28 35.93
N MET A 223 32.20 3.91 34.71
CA MET A 223 32.20 4.81 33.56
C MET A 223 30.82 4.83 32.88
N PRO A 224 30.26 6.01 32.54
CA PRO A 224 30.74 7.36 32.87
C PRO A 224 30.66 7.66 34.37
N PRO A 225 31.58 8.48 34.95
CA PRO A 225 31.62 8.72 36.38
C PRO A 225 30.36 9.44 36.89
N LYS A 226 30.11 9.35 38.21
CA LYS A 226 28.99 10.01 38.87
C LYS A 226 28.95 11.51 38.53
N GLY A 227 27.79 11.97 38.05
CA GLY A 227 27.59 13.37 37.60
C GLY A 227 27.77 13.60 36.10
N LYS A 228 28.19 12.58 35.33
CA LYS A 228 28.12 12.59 33.87
C LYS A 228 26.88 11.84 33.37
N VAL A 229 26.46 12.15 32.15
CA VAL A 229 25.30 11.52 31.51
C VAL A 229 25.60 10.03 31.37
N GLN A 230 24.72 9.19 31.92
CA GLN A 230 24.87 7.74 31.90
C GLN A 230 24.28 7.13 30.62
N LEU A 231 24.71 5.92 30.29
CA LEU A 231 24.10 5.11 29.23
C LEU A 231 22.73 4.58 29.69
N THR A 232 21.74 4.71 28.81
CA THR A 232 20.43 4.06 28.94
C THR A 232 20.55 2.56 28.66
N ASP A 233 19.55 1.78 29.09
CA ASP A 233 19.55 0.34 28.84
C ASP A 233 19.50 0.01 27.33
N ASN A 234 18.79 0.81 26.53
CA ASN A 234 18.77 0.65 25.07
C ASN A 234 20.14 0.92 24.43
N GLU A 235 20.85 1.96 24.88
CA GLU A 235 22.21 2.26 24.38
C GLU A 235 23.19 1.13 24.78
N LYS A 236 23.09 0.60 26.01
CA LYS A 236 23.90 -0.56 26.43
C LYS A 236 23.63 -1.79 25.58
N ASP A 237 22.35 -2.07 25.29
CA ASP A 237 21.93 -3.19 24.44
C ASP A 237 22.48 -3.05 22.99
N ILE A 238 22.43 -1.84 22.42
CA ILE A 238 23.00 -1.54 21.09
C ILE A 238 24.52 -1.78 21.08
N LEU A 239 25.23 -1.26 22.08
CA LEU A 239 26.68 -1.43 22.19
C LEU A 239 27.05 -2.91 22.37
N ALA A 240 26.26 -3.67 23.14
CA ALA A 240 26.49 -5.09 23.37
C ALA A 240 26.30 -5.88 22.09
N TRP A 241 25.26 -5.54 21.33
CA TRP A 241 25.01 -6.11 20.02
C TRP A 241 26.14 -5.80 19.03
N TRP A 242 26.63 -4.56 18.96
CA TRP A 242 27.74 -4.20 18.08
C TRP A 242 29.03 -4.93 18.44
N ILE A 243 29.36 -5.03 19.74
CA ILE A 243 30.56 -5.74 20.23
C ILE A 243 30.48 -7.24 19.92
N ALA A 244 29.33 -7.87 20.14
CA ALA A 244 29.11 -9.28 19.83
C ALA A 244 29.29 -9.62 18.34
N HIS A 245 29.21 -8.64 17.44
CA HIS A 245 29.43 -8.78 16.01
C HIS A 245 30.82 -8.30 15.56
N GLY A 246 31.80 -8.29 16.48
CA GLY A 246 33.19 -8.03 16.15
C GLY A 246 33.54 -6.55 15.97
N ASN A 247 32.74 -5.63 16.54
CA ASN A 247 32.99 -4.19 16.51
C ASN A 247 33.10 -3.62 15.09
N CYS A 248 32.30 -4.12 14.15
CA CYS A 248 32.41 -3.72 12.75
C CYS A 248 32.15 -2.21 12.53
N PHE A 249 33.12 -1.50 11.93
CA PHE A 249 33.06 -0.05 11.72
C PHE A 249 32.40 0.35 10.40
N ASP A 250 32.42 -0.53 9.41
CA ASP A 250 31.93 -0.29 8.04
C ASP A 250 30.63 -1.05 7.70
N CYS A 251 30.14 -1.89 8.61
CA CYS A 251 28.92 -2.67 8.41
C CYS A 251 27.64 -1.82 8.40
N GLN A 252 26.66 -2.28 7.63
CA GLN A 252 25.28 -1.79 7.69
C GLN A 252 24.41 -2.68 8.59
N VAL A 253 23.34 -2.12 9.16
CA VAL A 253 22.42 -2.86 10.06
C VAL A 253 21.92 -4.15 9.43
N LYS A 254 21.53 -4.14 8.15
CA LYS A 254 21.03 -5.35 7.43
C LYS A 254 22.03 -6.51 7.37
N GLN A 255 23.33 -6.24 7.56
CA GLN A 255 24.40 -7.24 7.48
C GLN A 255 24.62 -7.95 8.82
N LEU A 256 24.07 -7.41 9.92
CA LEU A 256 24.23 -7.94 11.26
C LEU A 256 22.90 -8.49 11.78
N PRO A 257 22.82 -9.77 12.20
CA PRO A 257 21.59 -10.32 12.72
C PRO A 257 21.19 -9.65 14.04
N ALA A 258 19.95 -9.17 14.11
CA ALA A 258 19.37 -8.56 15.30
C ALA A 258 18.23 -9.45 15.84
N LYS A 259 18.28 -9.77 17.14
CA LYS A 259 17.15 -10.41 17.84
C LYS A 259 16.00 -9.41 17.99
N GLU A 260 14.78 -9.88 18.26
CA GLU A 260 13.55 -9.07 18.33
C GLU A 260 13.69 -7.78 19.15
N ARG A 261 14.34 -7.84 20.32
CA ARG A 261 14.58 -6.66 21.18
C ARG A 261 15.48 -5.62 20.50
N ILE A 262 16.60 -6.03 19.92
CA ILE A 262 17.52 -5.12 19.23
C ILE A 262 16.87 -4.56 17.97
N ALA A 263 16.16 -5.39 17.20
CA ALA A 263 15.42 -4.92 16.03
C ALA A 263 14.38 -3.86 16.40
N SER A 264 13.65 -4.04 17.51
CA SER A 264 12.71 -3.04 18.01
C SER A 264 13.40 -1.74 18.39
N ILE A 265 14.54 -1.79 19.09
CA ILE A 265 15.29 -0.59 19.48
C ILE A 265 15.80 0.14 18.23
N LEU A 266 16.40 -0.57 17.28
CA LEU A 266 16.92 -0.01 16.04
C LEU A 266 15.81 0.69 15.24
N ASN A 267 14.62 0.09 15.13
CA ASN A 267 13.49 0.70 14.42
C ASN A 267 13.01 2.02 15.06
N THR A 268 13.23 2.25 16.36
CA THR A 268 12.91 3.55 16.98
C THR A 268 13.85 4.67 16.58
N LEU A 269 15.01 4.34 16.00
CA LEU A 269 15.99 5.32 15.51
C LEU A 269 15.67 5.81 14.09
N GLU A 270 14.77 5.13 13.37
CA GLU A 270 14.33 5.54 12.05
C GLU A 270 13.39 6.74 12.15
N GLN A 271 13.77 7.85 11.52
CA GLN A 271 12.93 9.04 11.42
C GLN A 271 12.13 8.99 10.11
N ASP A 272 10.81 9.17 10.22
CA ASP A 272 9.94 9.35 9.06
C ASP A 272 10.24 10.72 8.43
N THR A 273 10.95 10.72 7.29
CA THR A 273 11.23 11.93 6.49
C THR A 273 10.26 12.11 5.33
N SER A 274 9.10 11.43 5.34
CA SER A 274 8.07 11.67 4.34
C SER A 274 7.64 13.16 4.37
N ALA A 275 7.15 13.66 3.23
CA ALA A 275 6.62 15.01 3.15
C ALA A 275 5.56 15.26 4.22
N VAL A 276 4.74 14.25 4.55
CA VAL A 276 3.73 14.31 5.60
C VAL A 276 4.34 14.49 6.99
N ALA A 277 5.40 13.75 7.33
CA ALA A 277 6.05 13.84 8.63
C ALA A 277 6.75 15.18 8.84
N ILE A 278 7.46 15.68 7.81
CA ILE A 278 8.10 17.02 7.84
C ILE A 278 7.04 18.12 7.94
N LEU A 279 5.93 18.01 7.22
CA LEU A 279 4.83 18.96 7.32
C LEU A 279 4.15 18.90 8.69
N SER A 280 4.00 17.70 9.25
CA SER A 280 3.37 17.49 10.56
C SER A 280 4.16 18.14 11.68
N SER A 281 5.50 18.13 11.63
CA SER A 281 6.34 18.77 12.65
C SER A 281 6.27 20.30 12.58
N LYS A 282 5.95 20.86 11.41
CA LYS A 282 5.80 22.31 11.17
C LYS A 282 4.34 22.80 11.22
N ALA A 283 3.38 21.89 11.33
CA ALA A 283 1.95 22.21 11.25
C ALA A 283 1.49 23.00 12.48
N GLU A 284 0.83 24.13 12.25
CA GLU A 284 0.23 24.92 13.32
C GLU A 284 -0.95 24.18 13.95
N LYS A 285 -1.19 24.38 15.25
CA LYS A 285 -2.32 23.74 15.91
C LYS A 285 -3.65 24.37 15.45
N VAL A 286 -4.56 23.54 14.95
CA VAL A 286 -5.88 23.98 14.48
C VAL A 286 -6.91 23.95 15.62
N PRO A 287 -7.60 25.06 15.95
CA PRO A 287 -8.64 25.10 16.97
C PRO A 287 -9.86 24.26 16.61
N LYS A 288 -10.50 23.65 17.62
CA LYS A 288 -11.72 22.84 17.41
C LYS A 288 -12.91 23.69 16.98
N GLU A 289 -12.94 24.95 17.42
CA GLU A 289 -13.96 25.93 17.09
C GLU A 289 -13.95 26.22 15.58
N TRP A 290 -12.75 26.44 15.02
CA TRP A 290 -12.58 26.64 13.58
C TRP A 290 -13.01 25.42 12.77
N LEU A 291 -12.65 24.20 13.21
CA LEU A 291 -13.11 22.96 12.56
C LEU A 291 -14.64 22.85 12.55
N THR A 292 -15.29 23.30 13.62
CA THR A 292 -16.76 23.29 13.73
C THR A 292 -17.41 24.32 12.82
N GLU A 293 -16.82 25.52 12.73
CA GLU A 293 -17.27 26.59 11.82
C GLU A 293 -17.21 26.13 10.35
N ILE A 294 -16.07 25.56 9.92
CA ILE A 294 -15.89 25.07 8.55
C ILE A 294 -16.88 23.94 8.22
N ARG A 295 -17.13 23.02 9.15
CA ARG A 295 -18.16 21.98 9.00
C ARG A 295 -19.57 22.56 8.91
N GLY A 296 -19.84 23.65 9.64
CA GLY A 296 -21.09 24.40 9.55
C GLY A 296 -21.35 25.02 8.18
N MET A 297 -20.30 25.24 7.38
CA MET A 297 -20.41 25.68 5.97
C MET A 297 -20.64 24.51 4.98
N GLY A 298 -20.82 23.28 5.48
CA GLY A 298 -20.96 22.07 4.66
C GLY A 298 -19.64 21.52 4.10
N ILE A 299 -18.50 22.05 4.54
CA ILE A 299 -17.16 21.57 4.14
C ILE A 299 -16.74 20.46 5.09
N SER A 300 -16.42 19.28 4.56
CA SER A 300 -15.85 18.19 5.34
C SER A 300 -14.38 18.48 5.63
N VAL A 301 -14.01 18.59 6.91
CA VAL A 301 -12.62 18.79 7.34
C VAL A 301 -12.25 17.86 8.49
N GLN A 302 -11.13 17.16 8.35
CA GLN A 302 -10.62 16.19 9.32
C GLN A 302 -9.11 16.35 9.51
N THR A 303 -8.62 16.07 10.72
CA THR A 303 -7.18 16.00 11.00
C THR A 303 -6.65 14.60 10.72
N LEU A 304 -5.39 14.47 10.31
CA LEU A 304 -4.80 13.15 9.99
C LEU A 304 -4.75 12.21 11.21
N SER A 305 -4.55 12.74 12.41
CA SER A 305 -4.68 12.00 13.67
C SER A 305 -4.99 12.95 14.83
N ALA A 306 -5.16 12.42 16.05
CA ALA A 306 -5.37 13.23 17.26
C ALA A 306 -4.17 14.12 17.62
N HIS A 307 -2.97 13.73 17.18
CA HIS A 307 -1.70 14.42 17.46
C HIS A 307 -1.13 15.14 16.24
N ASN A 308 -1.76 15.02 15.07
CA ASN A 308 -1.31 15.62 13.81
C ASN A 308 -2.31 16.68 13.35
N SER A 309 -1.85 17.92 13.17
CA SER A 309 -2.69 19.07 12.80
C SER A 309 -2.85 19.28 11.29
N LEU A 310 -2.33 18.36 10.45
CA LEU A 310 -2.56 18.37 9.01
C LEU A 310 -4.00 18.00 8.68
N LEU A 311 -4.53 18.63 7.64
CA LEU A 311 -5.93 18.64 7.29
C LEU A 311 -6.19 17.93 5.97
N GLN A 312 -7.22 17.10 5.99
CA GLN A 312 -7.90 16.58 4.80
C GLN A 312 -9.22 17.33 4.66
N VAL A 313 -9.41 17.99 3.52
CA VAL A 313 -10.56 18.83 3.25
C VAL A 313 -11.30 18.32 2.03
N SER A 314 -12.61 18.15 2.13
CA SER A 314 -13.48 17.77 1.03
C SER A 314 -14.69 18.69 0.94
N MET A 315 -14.91 19.20 -0.27
CA MET A 315 -16.06 19.99 -0.68
C MET A 315 -16.92 19.25 -1.72
N SER A 316 -16.65 17.98 -2.00
CA SER A 316 -17.38 17.23 -3.04
C SER A 316 -18.84 16.96 -2.70
N GLY A 317 -19.25 17.18 -1.44
CA GLY A 317 -20.66 17.18 -1.03
C GLY A 317 -21.39 18.51 -1.24
N LEU A 318 -20.75 19.54 -1.80
CA LEU A 318 -21.35 20.84 -2.08
C LEU A 318 -21.74 20.95 -3.56
N ASP A 319 -23.01 21.23 -3.84
CA ASP A 319 -23.49 21.51 -5.20
C ASP A 319 -22.85 22.77 -5.82
N THR A 320 -22.41 23.73 -4.99
CA THR A 320 -21.80 24.97 -5.45
C THR A 320 -20.72 25.47 -4.48
N ILE A 321 -19.48 25.50 -4.97
CA ILE A 321 -18.35 26.14 -4.30
C ILE A 321 -18.35 27.65 -4.63
N THR A 322 -18.23 28.47 -3.59
CA THR A 322 -18.10 29.93 -3.69
C THR A 322 -16.69 30.37 -3.30
N LYS A 323 -16.30 31.59 -3.68
CA LYS A 323 -15.03 32.19 -3.22
C LYS A 323 -14.94 32.29 -1.69
N ASN A 324 -16.08 32.39 -0.99
CA ASN A 324 -16.12 32.45 0.46
C ASN A 324 -15.72 31.11 1.10
N HIS A 325 -16.13 29.98 0.53
CA HIS A 325 -15.71 28.65 1.00
C HIS A 325 -14.18 28.48 0.92
N LEU A 326 -13.57 28.87 -0.19
CA LEU A 326 -12.12 28.78 -0.35
C LEU A 326 -11.37 29.82 0.51
N LYS A 327 -11.98 30.98 0.75
CA LYS A 327 -11.41 32.04 1.60
C LYS A 327 -11.39 31.63 3.08
N SER A 328 -12.42 30.94 3.59
CA SER A 328 -12.47 30.51 5.00
C SER A 328 -11.36 29.50 5.35
N LEU A 329 -10.88 28.74 4.37
CA LEU A 329 -9.76 27.80 4.54
C LEU A 329 -8.37 28.46 4.53
N LYS A 330 -8.24 29.71 4.09
CA LYS A 330 -6.92 30.35 3.89
C LYS A 330 -6.12 30.50 5.20
N GLN A 331 -6.80 30.62 6.33
CA GLN A 331 -6.16 30.77 7.64
C GLN A 331 -5.22 29.58 7.97
N TYR A 332 -5.61 28.36 7.61
CA TYR A 332 -4.82 27.14 7.84
C TYR A 332 -4.38 26.49 6.53
N ALA A 333 -4.11 27.29 5.49
CA ALA A 333 -3.75 26.79 4.17
C ALA A 333 -2.48 25.91 4.20
N ALA A 334 -1.52 26.22 5.07
CA ALA A 334 -0.30 25.44 5.25
C ALA A 334 -0.55 24.05 5.85
N ASN A 335 -1.67 23.86 6.55
CA ASN A 335 -2.04 22.58 7.15
C ASN A 335 -2.77 21.66 6.18
N VAL A 336 -3.35 22.17 5.09
CA VAL A 336 -4.13 21.37 4.14
C VAL A 336 -3.20 20.58 3.23
N ILE A 337 -3.25 19.25 3.33
CA ILE A 337 -2.46 18.33 2.52
C ILE A 337 -3.29 17.58 1.47
N GLU A 338 -4.60 17.50 1.69
CA GLU A 338 -5.54 16.90 0.75
C GLU A 338 -6.72 17.83 0.55
N LEU A 339 -7.02 18.13 -0.71
CA LEU A 339 -8.15 18.97 -1.10
C LEU A 339 -8.98 18.26 -2.18
N ASP A 340 -10.23 17.97 -1.84
CA ASP A 340 -11.20 17.36 -2.74
C ASP A 340 -12.30 18.34 -3.15
N LEU A 341 -12.31 18.68 -4.43
CA LEU A 341 -13.25 19.60 -5.06
C LEU A 341 -14.08 18.88 -6.15
N GLY A 342 -14.03 17.55 -6.17
CA GLY A 342 -14.67 16.76 -7.22
C GLY A 342 -16.19 16.92 -7.25
N PHE A 343 -16.77 16.79 -8.45
CA PHE A 343 -18.20 16.87 -8.75
C PHE A 343 -18.85 18.21 -8.39
N THR A 344 -18.05 19.28 -8.31
CA THR A 344 -18.52 20.64 -8.03
C THR A 344 -18.41 21.55 -9.25
N ASN A 345 -18.89 22.79 -9.12
CA ASN A 345 -18.74 23.85 -10.11
C ASN A 345 -17.30 24.41 -10.25
N PHE A 346 -16.29 23.75 -9.65
CA PHE A 346 -14.89 24.19 -9.75
C PHE A 346 -14.44 24.25 -11.22
N ASN A 347 -13.64 25.27 -11.56
CA ASN A 347 -13.19 25.58 -12.91
C ASN A 347 -11.89 26.38 -12.89
N ASP A 348 -11.29 26.61 -14.06
CA ASP A 348 -9.99 27.28 -14.20
C ASP A 348 -9.98 28.69 -13.55
N GLY A 349 -11.11 29.40 -13.57
CA GLY A 349 -11.25 30.72 -12.95
C GLY A 349 -11.23 30.73 -11.41
N LEU A 350 -11.47 29.58 -10.77
CA LEU A 350 -11.36 29.41 -9.32
C LEU A 350 -9.99 28.92 -8.86
N MET A 351 -9.12 28.51 -9.78
CA MET A 351 -7.78 27.97 -9.50
C MET A 351 -6.91 28.93 -8.70
N ALA A 352 -7.02 30.24 -8.97
CA ALA A 352 -6.31 31.28 -8.22
C ALA A 352 -6.62 31.28 -6.70
N GLN A 353 -7.78 30.76 -6.28
CA GLN A 353 -8.14 30.68 -4.87
C GLN A 353 -7.42 29.56 -4.12
N ILE A 354 -6.91 28.54 -4.81
CA ILE A 354 -6.22 27.40 -4.19
C ILE A 354 -4.68 27.51 -4.20
N LYS A 355 -4.12 28.52 -4.85
CA LYS A 355 -2.67 28.82 -4.81
C LYS A 355 -2.05 28.93 -3.40
N PRO A 356 -2.76 29.41 -2.36
CA PRO A 356 -2.20 29.46 -1.01
C PRO A 356 -1.94 28.09 -0.36
N PHE A 357 -2.55 27.00 -0.85
CA PHE A 357 -2.40 25.65 -0.29
C PHE A 357 -1.13 24.96 -0.83
N LYS A 358 0.04 25.50 -0.50
CA LYS A 358 1.35 25.05 -1.04
C LYS A 358 1.74 23.62 -0.65
N ASN A 359 1.15 23.11 0.43
CA ASN A 359 1.50 21.81 1.01
C ASN A 359 0.59 20.67 0.53
N LEU A 360 -0.14 20.87 -0.58
CA LEU A 360 -1.01 19.84 -1.15
C LEU A 360 -0.19 18.66 -1.67
N ILE A 361 -0.47 17.49 -1.10
CA ILE A 361 0.02 16.18 -1.54
C ILE A 361 -1.01 15.52 -2.47
N LYS A 362 -2.31 15.74 -2.21
CA LYS A 362 -3.40 15.19 -2.99
C LYS A 362 -4.39 16.27 -3.42
N LEU A 363 -4.64 16.36 -4.72
CA LEU A 363 -5.65 17.26 -5.28
C LEU A 363 -6.63 16.44 -6.13
N LYS A 364 -7.92 16.55 -5.78
CA LYS A 364 -9.01 15.83 -6.45
C LYS A 364 -9.95 16.81 -7.13
N LEU A 365 -10.01 16.76 -8.46
CA LEU A 365 -10.78 17.66 -9.33
C LEU A 365 -11.73 16.89 -10.26
N GLN A 366 -12.03 15.65 -9.94
CA GLN A 366 -12.83 14.80 -10.80
C GLN A 366 -14.23 15.38 -11.07
N GLY A 367 -14.74 15.26 -12.30
CA GLY A 367 -16.08 15.73 -12.68
C GLY A 367 -16.28 17.25 -12.53
N THR A 368 -15.20 18.03 -12.54
CA THR A 368 -15.23 19.50 -12.53
C THR A 368 -15.07 20.07 -13.94
N HIS A 369 -15.22 21.39 -14.10
CA HIS A 369 -15.16 22.09 -15.39
C HIS A 369 -13.74 22.60 -15.71
N ILE A 370 -12.72 21.81 -15.35
CA ILE A 370 -11.30 22.11 -15.59
C ILE A 370 -10.93 21.82 -17.05
N THR A 371 -10.09 22.69 -17.62
CA THR A 371 -9.51 22.54 -18.96
C THR A 371 -7.98 22.58 -18.91
N ASP A 372 -7.30 22.56 -20.06
CA ASP A 372 -5.83 22.67 -20.12
C ASP A 372 -5.29 23.98 -19.51
N ALA A 373 -6.13 24.99 -19.30
CA ALA A 373 -5.75 26.26 -18.69
C ALA A 373 -5.29 26.12 -17.22
N ILE A 374 -5.59 25.01 -16.54
CA ILE A 374 -5.11 24.73 -15.18
C ILE A 374 -3.59 24.59 -15.09
N GLY A 375 -2.93 24.25 -16.21
CA GLY A 375 -1.55 23.82 -16.25
C GLY A 375 -0.53 24.79 -15.64
N ASP A 376 -0.68 26.09 -15.90
CA ASP A 376 0.23 27.11 -15.37
C ASP A 376 0.17 27.24 -13.83
N ASP A 377 -0.95 26.86 -13.23
CA ASP A 377 -1.18 26.96 -11.80
C ASP A 377 -0.77 25.69 -11.06
N LEU A 378 -0.68 24.53 -11.73
CA LEU A 378 -0.32 23.27 -11.09
C LEU A 378 1.15 23.20 -10.65
N LYS A 379 2.04 23.93 -11.33
CA LYS A 379 3.49 23.99 -10.97
C LYS A 379 3.74 24.59 -9.58
N GLU A 380 2.76 25.31 -9.05
CA GLU A 380 2.82 25.97 -7.73
C GLU A 380 2.74 24.97 -6.56
N PHE A 381 2.40 23.70 -6.81
CA PHE A 381 2.26 22.64 -5.81
C PHE A 381 3.43 21.65 -5.89
N GLU A 382 4.58 22.04 -5.35
CA GLU A 382 5.83 21.28 -5.43
C GLU A 382 5.75 19.90 -4.75
N LEU A 383 4.84 19.72 -3.78
CA LEU A 383 4.65 18.48 -3.03
C LEU A 383 3.52 17.57 -3.58
N LEU A 384 2.93 17.92 -4.72
CA LEU A 384 1.76 17.21 -5.26
C LEU A 384 2.12 15.82 -5.80
N GLU A 385 1.76 14.78 -5.04
CA GLU A 385 2.02 13.39 -5.43
C GLU A 385 0.84 12.72 -6.16
N SER A 386 -0.39 13.20 -5.94
CA SER A 386 -1.60 12.61 -6.54
C SER A 386 -2.54 13.67 -7.09
N LEU A 387 -2.86 13.57 -8.38
CA LEU A 387 -3.79 14.47 -9.06
C LEU A 387 -4.90 13.68 -9.74
N ASN A 388 -6.16 13.94 -9.37
CA ASN A 388 -7.32 13.31 -10.01
C ASN A 388 -8.02 14.29 -10.95
N LEU A 389 -7.97 14.02 -12.25
CA LEU A 389 -8.62 14.79 -13.31
C LEU A 389 -9.73 13.98 -14.01
N TYR A 390 -10.20 12.89 -13.40
CA TYR A 390 -11.25 12.03 -13.95
C TYR A 390 -12.45 12.84 -14.44
N GLY A 391 -12.91 12.62 -15.68
CA GLY A 391 -14.12 13.27 -16.18
C GLY A 391 -14.01 14.78 -16.41
N THR A 392 -12.80 15.33 -16.53
CA THR A 392 -12.58 16.76 -16.84
C THR A 392 -12.34 16.99 -18.33
N GLY A 393 -12.34 18.26 -18.77
CA GLY A 393 -12.19 18.66 -20.17
C GLY A 393 -10.76 18.73 -20.70
N VAL A 394 -9.77 18.27 -19.94
CA VAL A 394 -8.33 18.33 -20.31
C VAL A 394 -8.01 17.50 -21.56
N THR A 395 -7.05 17.98 -22.35
CA THR A 395 -6.55 17.34 -23.58
C THR A 395 -5.07 16.99 -23.44
N ASP A 396 -4.43 16.47 -24.50
CA ASP A 396 -3.00 16.15 -24.51
C ASP A 396 -2.08 17.31 -24.12
N LYS A 397 -2.56 18.56 -24.21
CA LYS A 397 -1.82 19.75 -23.78
C LYS A 397 -1.49 19.72 -22.29
N VAL A 398 -2.33 19.09 -21.46
CA VAL A 398 -2.09 18.98 -20.01
C VAL A 398 -0.76 18.30 -19.69
N PHE A 399 -0.30 17.37 -20.53
CA PHE A 399 0.94 16.63 -20.29
C PHE A 399 2.19 17.51 -20.29
N GLN A 400 2.16 18.64 -21.01
CA GLN A 400 3.26 19.61 -20.95
C GLN A 400 3.45 20.12 -19.52
N HIS A 401 2.34 20.45 -18.86
CA HIS A 401 2.33 20.99 -17.50
C HIS A 401 2.56 19.91 -16.43
N LEU A 402 2.00 18.71 -16.61
CA LEU A 402 2.24 17.60 -15.68
C LEU A 402 3.71 17.17 -15.64
N THR A 403 4.47 17.40 -16.72
CA THR A 403 5.91 17.09 -16.77
C THR A 403 6.73 18.00 -15.84
N ASP A 404 6.23 19.19 -15.50
CA ASP A 404 6.89 20.15 -14.62
C ASP A 404 6.76 19.77 -13.13
N ILE A 405 5.77 18.95 -12.78
CA ILE A 405 5.52 18.50 -11.40
C ILE A 405 6.38 17.27 -11.11
N LYS A 406 7.57 17.47 -10.54
CA LYS A 406 8.55 16.39 -10.31
C LYS A 406 8.17 15.40 -9.21
N SER A 407 7.26 15.79 -8.30
CA SER A 407 6.77 14.97 -7.20
C SER A 407 5.59 14.06 -7.57
N LEU A 408 4.99 14.25 -8.75
CA LEU A 408 3.79 13.54 -9.15
C LEU A 408 4.04 12.03 -9.28
N LYS A 409 3.29 11.23 -8.53
CA LYS A 409 3.35 9.76 -8.54
C LYS A 409 2.14 9.15 -9.20
N ASN A 410 0.95 9.75 -9.04
CA ASN A 410 -0.30 9.22 -9.58
C ASN A 410 -1.10 10.32 -10.27
N VAL A 411 -1.55 10.04 -11.49
CA VAL A 411 -2.51 10.88 -12.20
C VAL A 411 -3.67 10.06 -12.74
N TYR A 412 -4.90 10.50 -12.48
CA TYR A 412 -6.12 9.81 -12.92
C TYR A 412 -6.74 10.59 -14.07
N LEU A 413 -6.82 9.97 -15.25
CA LEU A 413 -7.20 10.64 -16.51
C LEU A 413 -8.39 9.99 -17.23
N TRP A 414 -9.07 9.04 -16.59
CA TRP A 414 -10.22 8.36 -17.22
C TRP A 414 -11.34 9.36 -17.57
N LYS A 415 -12.07 9.12 -18.67
CA LYS A 415 -13.11 10.02 -19.22
C LYS A 415 -12.65 11.48 -19.44
N THR A 416 -11.38 11.72 -19.76
CA THR A 416 -10.90 13.02 -20.26
C THR A 416 -10.73 12.99 -21.78
N ASN A 417 -10.33 14.11 -22.39
CA ASN A 417 -10.09 14.21 -23.83
C ASN A 417 -8.63 13.94 -24.23
N VAL A 418 -7.85 13.30 -23.36
CA VAL A 418 -6.47 12.87 -23.66
C VAL A 418 -6.46 11.65 -24.59
N SER A 419 -5.50 11.58 -25.49
CA SER A 419 -5.30 10.45 -26.40
C SER A 419 -4.39 9.39 -25.78
N ASN A 420 -4.53 8.14 -26.25
CA ASN A 420 -3.63 7.05 -25.85
C ASN A 420 -2.18 7.36 -26.27
N GLU A 421 -2.00 8.01 -27.41
CA GLU A 421 -0.71 8.47 -27.91
C GLU A 421 -0.09 9.53 -26.98
N GLY A 422 -0.88 10.50 -26.52
CA GLY A 422 -0.45 11.53 -25.57
C GLY A 422 0.00 10.92 -24.23
N ILE A 423 -0.75 9.95 -23.71
CA ILE A 423 -0.40 9.20 -22.50
C ILE A 423 0.92 8.46 -22.68
N ALA A 424 1.09 7.73 -23.79
CA ALA A 424 2.31 6.99 -24.07
C ALA A 424 3.54 7.91 -24.15
N GLN A 425 3.39 9.09 -24.76
CA GLN A 425 4.46 10.10 -24.80
C GLN A 425 4.78 10.68 -23.42
N PHE A 426 3.77 10.93 -22.60
CA PHE A 426 3.96 11.39 -21.22
C PHE A 426 4.68 10.35 -20.36
N GLN A 427 4.23 9.10 -20.40
CA GLN A 427 4.86 8.00 -19.65
C GLN A 427 6.31 7.76 -20.07
N ALA A 428 6.64 7.94 -21.36
CA ALA A 428 8.02 7.86 -21.83
C ALA A 428 8.93 8.95 -21.22
N LYS A 429 8.39 10.14 -20.93
CA LYS A 429 9.12 11.26 -20.30
C LYS A 429 9.13 11.20 -18.77
N GLN A 430 8.10 10.61 -18.16
CA GLN A 430 7.87 10.53 -16.72
C GLN A 430 7.55 9.08 -16.30
N PRO A 431 8.50 8.14 -16.40
CA PRO A 431 8.25 6.71 -16.15
C PRO A 431 7.91 6.39 -14.69
N LYS A 432 8.19 7.31 -13.76
CA LYS A 432 7.86 7.17 -12.33
C LYS A 432 6.41 7.54 -12.02
N THR A 433 5.71 8.22 -12.93
CA THR A 433 4.33 8.66 -12.75
C THR A 433 3.38 7.58 -13.26
N ASN A 434 2.60 7.00 -12.36
CA ASN A 434 1.56 6.06 -12.69
C ASN A 434 0.34 6.80 -13.25
N VAL A 435 0.04 6.55 -14.53
CA VAL A 435 -1.19 7.04 -15.17
C VAL A 435 -2.27 6.00 -14.97
N GLN A 436 -3.28 6.34 -14.18
CA GLN A 436 -4.41 5.47 -13.90
C GLN A 436 -5.55 5.74 -14.88
N LEU A 437 -5.88 4.68 -15.63
CA LEU A 437 -7.07 4.58 -16.48
C LEU A 437 -7.92 3.43 -15.95
N LEU A 438 -9.24 3.59 -15.94
CA LEU A 438 -10.14 2.46 -15.82
C LEU A 438 -10.25 1.82 -17.21
N ASN A 439 -10.02 0.52 -17.28
CA ASN A 439 -10.19 -0.23 -18.51
C ASN A 439 -11.68 -0.21 -18.89
N ASP A 440 -12.01 0.29 -20.08
CA ASP A 440 -13.39 0.27 -20.60
C ASP A 440 -13.93 -1.17 -20.74
N GLU A 441 -13.07 -2.18 -20.77
CA GLU A 441 -13.49 -3.58 -20.71
C GLU A 441 -14.11 -3.98 -19.36
N LEU A 442 -13.81 -3.26 -18.27
CA LEU A 442 -14.41 -3.48 -16.96
C LEU A 442 -15.92 -3.15 -16.95
N PHE A 443 -16.37 -2.31 -17.89
CA PHE A 443 -17.75 -1.86 -18.03
C PHE A 443 -18.36 -2.21 -19.39
N ARG A 444 -17.79 -3.16 -20.14
CA ARG A 444 -18.44 -3.66 -21.37
C ARG A 444 -19.87 -4.07 -21.04
N ALA A 445 -20.82 -3.60 -21.85
CA ALA A 445 -22.24 -3.93 -21.81
C ALA A 445 -22.45 -5.37 -21.32
N THR A 446 -23.06 -5.50 -20.15
CA THR A 446 -23.33 -6.79 -19.52
C THR A 446 -24.12 -7.64 -20.52
N VAL A 447 -23.70 -8.90 -20.70
CA VAL A 447 -24.38 -9.83 -21.59
C VAL A 447 -25.63 -10.32 -20.87
N LEU A 448 -26.79 -10.21 -21.51
CA LEU A 448 -28.03 -10.75 -20.94
C LEU A 448 -27.96 -12.27 -20.80
N VAL A 449 -28.54 -12.79 -19.72
CA VAL A 449 -28.72 -14.23 -19.55
C VAL A 449 -29.83 -14.70 -20.51
N PRO A 450 -29.71 -15.88 -21.16
CA PRO A 450 -30.77 -16.42 -22.00
C PRO A 450 -32.09 -16.58 -21.23
N PRO A 451 -33.24 -16.30 -21.87
CA PRO A 451 -34.54 -16.52 -21.24
C PRO A 451 -34.81 -18.02 -21.02
N VAL A 452 -35.68 -18.35 -20.08
CA VAL A 452 -36.07 -19.73 -19.76
C VAL A 452 -37.43 -20.03 -20.37
N ILE A 453 -37.50 -20.98 -21.30
CA ILE A 453 -38.75 -21.44 -21.92
C ILE A 453 -39.33 -22.57 -21.07
N LYS A 454 -40.56 -22.42 -20.57
CA LYS A 454 -41.25 -23.37 -19.70
C LYS A 454 -42.58 -23.81 -20.27
N GLY A 455 -42.86 -25.10 -20.17
CA GLY A 455 -44.19 -25.69 -20.32
C GLY A 455 -44.40 -26.74 -19.24
N GLU A 456 -45.66 -27.12 -18.96
CA GLU A 456 -45.96 -28.18 -17.98
C GLU A 456 -45.35 -29.53 -18.36
N SER A 457 -45.18 -29.77 -19.67
CA SER A 457 -44.51 -30.95 -20.23
C SER A 457 -43.93 -30.62 -21.61
N ASN A 458 -42.95 -31.39 -22.07
CA ASN A 458 -42.48 -31.36 -23.46
C ASN A 458 -43.49 -32.00 -24.45
N PHE A 459 -44.52 -32.68 -23.93
CA PHE A 459 -45.53 -33.36 -24.73
C PHE A 459 -46.95 -32.90 -24.37
N PHE A 460 -47.83 -32.83 -25.36
CA PHE A 460 -49.22 -32.44 -25.17
C PHE A 460 -50.16 -33.08 -26.19
N LYS A 461 -51.46 -33.17 -25.87
CA LYS A 461 -52.49 -33.73 -26.76
C LYS A 461 -53.23 -32.64 -27.55
N ASP A 462 -53.89 -31.71 -26.85
CA ASP A 462 -54.72 -30.70 -27.50
C ASP A 462 -53.98 -29.38 -27.70
N SER A 463 -53.63 -28.75 -26.58
CA SER A 463 -52.86 -27.51 -26.54
C SER A 463 -52.00 -27.43 -25.29
N LEU A 464 -50.95 -26.62 -25.35
CA LEU A 464 -50.02 -26.40 -24.24
C LEU A 464 -49.71 -24.91 -24.10
N ALA A 465 -49.87 -24.38 -22.88
CA ALA A 465 -49.42 -23.05 -22.53
C ALA A 465 -47.91 -23.09 -22.26
N ILE A 466 -47.18 -22.20 -22.94
CA ILE A 466 -45.75 -22.00 -22.75
C ILE A 466 -45.52 -20.59 -22.22
N THR A 467 -44.64 -20.50 -21.24
CA THR A 467 -44.14 -19.23 -20.71
C THR A 467 -42.66 -19.07 -21.02
N ILE A 468 -42.20 -17.83 -21.18
CA ILE A 468 -40.80 -17.49 -21.39
C ILE A 468 -40.43 -16.45 -20.34
N GLU A 469 -39.57 -16.82 -19.40
CA GLU A 469 -39.15 -15.99 -18.29
C GLU A 469 -37.76 -15.40 -18.53
N SER A 470 -37.54 -14.16 -18.12
CA SER A 470 -36.24 -13.49 -18.13
C SER A 470 -35.84 -13.14 -16.70
N LEU A 471 -34.53 -13.17 -16.40
CA LEU A 471 -34.01 -12.65 -15.13
C LEU A 471 -34.09 -11.11 -15.04
N PHE A 472 -34.25 -10.44 -16.18
CA PHE A 472 -34.34 -8.99 -16.28
C PHE A 472 -35.73 -8.61 -16.78
N ASP A 473 -36.54 -7.98 -15.92
CA ASP A 473 -37.93 -7.60 -16.19
C ASP A 473 -38.07 -6.56 -17.30
N ASP A 474 -37.03 -5.76 -17.54
CA ASP A 474 -37.00 -4.73 -18.57
C ASP A 474 -36.41 -5.19 -19.91
N ALA A 475 -36.02 -6.46 -20.02
CA ALA A 475 -35.56 -7.04 -21.28
C ALA A 475 -36.73 -7.47 -22.16
N SER A 476 -36.71 -7.08 -23.44
CA SER A 476 -37.67 -7.55 -24.44
C SER A 476 -37.26 -8.92 -24.98
N ILE A 477 -38.19 -9.88 -24.96
CA ILE A 477 -37.96 -11.24 -25.45
C ILE A 477 -38.57 -11.40 -26.84
N TYR A 478 -37.79 -11.94 -27.78
CA TYR A 478 -38.21 -12.26 -29.15
C TYR A 478 -38.06 -13.74 -29.44
N TYR A 479 -39.01 -14.35 -30.13
CA TYR A 479 -39.03 -15.79 -30.37
C TYR A 479 -39.52 -16.22 -31.75
N THR A 480 -39.21 -17.46 -32.11
CA THR A 480 -39.69 -18.18 -33.31
C THR A 480 -40.24 -19.55 -32.89
N LEU A 481 -41.14 -20.13 -33.68
CA LEU A 481 -41.80 -21.42 -33.40
C LEU A 481 -41.36 -22.56 -34.34
N ASP A 482 -40.67 -22.21 -35.41
CA ASP A 482 -40.22 -23.10 -36.49
C ASP A 482 -38.74 -23.50 -36.36
N GLY A 483 -38.05 -23.04 -35.31
CA GLY A 483 -36.63 -23.25 -35.10
C GLY A 483 -35.71 -22.32 -35.90
N SER A 484 -36.22 -21.29 -36.59
CA SER A 484 -35.38 -20.24 -37.18
C SER A 484 -34.72 -19.36 -36.09
N LEU A 485 -33.62 -18.66 -36.41
CA LEU A 485 -32.93 -17.81 -35.43
C LEU A 485 -33.78 -16.57 -35.08
N PRO A 486 -34.08 -16.29 -33.80
CA PRO A 486 -34.84 -15.12 -33.41
C PRO A 486 -34.01 -13.84 -33.54
N THR A 487 -34.66 -12.77 -33.97
CA THR A 487 -34.10 -11.40 -34.06
C THR A 487 -35.12 -10.40 -33.50
N GLU A 488 -34.77 -9.12 -33.41
CA GLU A 488 -35.73 -8.06 -33.05
C GLU A 488 -36.95 -7.96 -33.98
N LYS A 489 -36.88 -8.58 -35.18
CA LYS A 489 -37.99 -8.66 -36.14
C LYS A 489 -38.88 -9.88 -35.94
N SER A 490 -38.49 -10.81 -35.06
CA SER A 490 -39.28 -12.00 -34.73
C SER A 490 -40.46 -11.66 -33.81
N HIS A 491 -41.27 -12.65 -33.43
CA HIS A 491 -42.43 -12.41 -32.58
C HIS A 491 -41.99 -11.93 -31.20
N LYS A 492 -42.51 -10.78 -30.75
CA LYS A 492 -42.26 -10.27 -29.39
C LYS A 492 -43.15 -11.02 -28.39
N TYR A 493 -42.54 -11.60 -27.36
CA TYR A 493 -43.23 -12.29 -26.27
C TYR A 493 -43.97 -11.28 -25.37
N LYS A 494 -45.10 -11.70 -24.80
CA LYS A 494 -45.94 -10.88 -23.91
C LYS A 494 -46.19 -11.61 -22.59
N ASP A 495 -47.21 -12.47 -22.53
CA ASP A 495 -47.63 -13.14 -21.28
C ASP A 495 -47.45 -14.66 -21.33
N TYR A 496 -47.97 -15.31 -22.37
CA TYR A 496 -47.83 -16.74 -22.64
C TYR A 496 -48.11 -17.01 -24.12
N LEU A 497 -47.76 -18.20 -24.59
CA LEU A 497 -48.07 -18.67 -25.94
C LEU A 497 -48.78 -20.02 -25.89
N MET A 498 -49.83 -20.17 -26.69
CA MET A 498 -50.58 -21.42 -26.80
C MET A 498 -50.09 -22.19 -28.02
N LEU A 499 -49.51 -23.37 -27.78
CA LEU A 499 -49.16 -24.31 -28.83
C LEU A 499 -50.33 -25.25 -29.09
N SER A 500 -50.75 -25.37 -30.35
CA SER A 500 -51.73 -26.37 -30.81
C SER A 500 -51.11 -27.45 -31.71
N ASN A 501 -49.84 -27.28 -32.07
CA ASN A 501 -49.05 -28.16 -32.93
C ASN A 501 -47.61 -28.23 -32.41
N THR A 502 -46.89 -29.29 -32.76
CA THR A 502 -45.45 -29.43 -32.48
C THR A 502 -44.68 -28.18 -32.90
N ALA A 503 -43.86 -27.64 -32.00
CA ALA A 503 -43.11 -26.42 -32.23
C ALA A 503 -41.69 -26.51 -31.64
N LYS A 504 -40.74 -25.91 -32.35
CA LYS A 504 -39.37 -25.72 -31.87
C LYS A 504 -39.19 -24.24 -31.55
N ILE A 505 -39.25 -23.92 -30.27
CA ILE A 505 -39.17 -22.53 -29.79
C ILE A 505 -37.70 -22.14 -29.65
N ARG A 506 -37.33 -21.03 -30.28
CA ARG A 506 -36.07 -20.33 -30.01
C ARG A 506 -36.36 -18.93 -29.52
N ALA A 507 -35.71 -18.49 -28.44
CA ALA A 507 -35.94 -17.18 -27.85
C ALA A 507 -34.64 -16.44 -27.52
N ILE A 508 -34.64 -15.11 -27.64
CA ILE A 508 -33.52 -14.22 -27.31
C ILE A 508 -34.04 -13.03 -26.49
N ALA A 509 -33.27 -12.62 -25.48
CA ALA A 509 -33.52 -11.42 -24.69
C ALA A 509 -32.67 -10.25 -25.20
N ILE A 510 -33.30 -9.09 -25.35
CA ILE A 510 -32.69 -7.87 -25.91
C ILE A 510 -33.08 -6.68 -25.03
N LYS A 511 -32.10 -5.85 -24.69
CA LYS A 511 -32.25 -4.63 -23.90
C LYS A 511 -31.31 -3.55 -24.45
N GLU A 512 -31.76 -2.30 -24.42
CA GLU A 512 -30.95 -1.15 -24.84
C GLU A 512 -29.64 -1.07 -24.03
N ASP A 513 -28.54 -0.70 -24.68
CA ASP A 513 -27.18 -0.64 -24.13
C ASP A 513 -26.59 -1.96 -23.59
N TRP A 514 -27.26 -3.09 -23.83
CA TRP A 514 -26.81 -4.42 -23.42
C TRP A 514 -26.51 -5.31 -24.63
N LYS A 515 -25.58 -6.26 -24.46
CA LYS A 515 -25.42 -7.31 -25.49
C LYS A 515 -26.59 -8.29 -25.40
N PRO A 516 -27.20 -8.69 -26.52
CA PRO A 516 -28.25 -9.70 -26.54
C PRO A 516 -27.81 -11.00 -25.85
N SER A 517 -28.77 -11.74 -25.31
CA SER A 517 -28.49 -13.03 -24.72
C SER A 517 -28.04 -14.06 -25.77
N SER A 518 -27.49 -15.19 -25.31
CA SER A 518 -27.50 -16.40 -26.14
C SER A 518 -28.93 -16.86 -26.41
N ILE A 519 -29.12 -17.69 -27.44
CA ILE A 519 -30.44 -18.20 -27.83
C ILE A 519 -30.83 -19.36 -26.93
N ALA A 520 -31.99 -19.25 -26.28
CA ALA A 520 -32.64 -20.35 -25.60
C ALA A 520 -33.42 -21.21 -26.61
N GLU A 521 -33.42 -22.53 -26.44
CA GLU A 521 -34.11 -23.47 -27.33
C GLU A 521 -34.90 -24.50 -26.54
N SER A 522 -36.12 -24.79 -26.96
CA SER A 522 -36.94 -25.89 -26.41
C SER A 522 -37.90 -26.43 -27.46
N THR A 523 -38.11 -27.74 -27.45
CA THR A 523 -39.01 -28.43 -28.40
C THR A 523 -40.18 -29.04 -27.64
N PHE A 524 -41.39 -28.75 -28.12
CA PHE A 524 -42.65 -29.27 -27.60
C PHE A 524 -43.35 -30.06 -28.70
N ILE A 525 -43.73 -31.30 -28.40
CA ILE A 525 -44.25 -32.24 -29.38
C ILE A 525 -45.70 -32.57 -29.05
N LYS A 526 -46.60 -32.35 -30.01
CA LYS A 526 -47.96 -32.87 -29.93
C LYS A 526 -47.89 -34.39 -30.10
N ASN A 527 -48.57 -35.17 -29.26
CA ASN A 527 -48.63 -36.63 -29.38
C ASN A 527 -50.08 -37.10 -29.21
N ASN A 528 -50.68 -37.61 -30.28
CA ASN A 528 -52.08 -38.01 -30.32
C ASN A 528 -52.30 -39.52 -30.39
N ILE A 529 -51.24 -40.34 -30.41
CA ILE A 529 -51.34 -41.78 -30.60
C ILE A 529 -51.06 -42.51 -29.28
N GLU A 530 -52.03 -43.31 -28.83
CA GLU A 530 -51.87 -44.16 -27.65
C GLU A 530 -51.35 -45.55 -28.01
N TYR A 531 -50.55 -46.13 -27.11
CA TYR A 531 -49.98 -47.46 -27.26
C TYR A 531 -50.51 -48.44 -26.21
N GLU A 532 -50.53 -49.71 -26.58
CA GLU A 532 -50.89 -50.84 -25.73
C GLU A 532 -49.63 -51.43 -25.07
N GLN A 533 -48.59 -51.71 -25.86
CA GLN A 533 -47.34 -52.27 -25.36
C GLN A 533 -46.14 -52.00 -26.28
N VAL A 534 -44.94 -52.08 -25.72
CA VAL A 534 -43.67 -51.94 -26.45
C VAL A 534 -42.81 -53.18 -26.23
N SER A 535 -42.57 -53.93 -27.31
CA SER A 535 -41.71 -55.11 -27.33
C SER A 535 -40.30 -54.74 -27.81
N LEU A 536 -39.31 -54.91 -26.94
CA LEU A 536 -37.90 -54.74 -27.29
C LEU A 536 -37.36 -56.02 -27.92
N LEU A 537 -37.08 -55.99 -29.22
CA LEU A 537 -36.44 -57.11 -29.94
C LEU A 537 -34.92 -57.14 -29.70
N THR A 538 -34.35 -56.00 -29.31
CA THR A 538 -32.97 -55.92 -28.82
C THR A 538 -33.00 -55.45 -27.38
N GLN A 539 -32.33 -56.19 -26.48
CA GLN A 539 -32.29 -55.84 -25.07
C GLN A 539 -31.26 -54.72 -24.82
N PRO A 540 -31.61 -53.71 -24.00
CA PRO A 540 -30.67 -52.68 -23.58
C PRO A 540 -29.61 -53.25 -22.66
N ASN A 541 -28.54 -52.49 -22.42
CA ASN A 541 -27.58 -52.83 -21.38
C ASN A 541 -28.27 -52.77 -20.00
N GLU A 542 -27.95 -53.72 -19.11
CA GLU A 542 -28.58 -53.84 -17.78
C GLU A 542 -28.49 -52.54 -16.95
N LYS A 543 -27.37 -51.82 -17.07
CA LYS A 543 -27.15 -50.55 -16.35
C LYS A 543 -28.07 -49.42 -16.83
N TYR A 544 -28.48 -49.47 -18.09
CA TYR A 544 -29.24 -48.41 -18.76
C TYR A 544 -30.51 -48.99 -19.39
N ALA A 545 -31.25 -49.79 -18.61
CA ALA A 545 -32.44 -50.50 -19.07
C ALA A 545 -33.75 -49.72 -18.87
N GLY A 546 -33.71 -48.57 -18.18
CA GLY A 546 -34.88 -47.75 -17.84
C GLY A 546 -36.06 -48.57 -17.33
N GLN A 547 -37.27 -48.19 -17.74
CA GLN A 547 -38.50 -48.97 -17.56
C GLN A 547 -38.75 -49.93 -18.75
N LYS A 548 -37.68 -50.45 -19.36
CA LYS A 548 -37.71 -51.29 -20.57
C LYS A 548 -38.46 -50.59 -21.70
N GLY A 549 -39.36 -51.30 -22.41
CA GLY A 549 -40.08 -50.73 -23.55
C GLY A 549 -40.94 -49.52 -23.21
N VAL A 550 -41.40 -49.39 -21.96
CA VAL A 550 -42.23 -48.26 -21.50
C VAL A 550 -41.50 -46.93 -21.66
N THR A 551 -40.18 -46.91 -21.38
CA THR A 551 -39.36 -45.69 -21.51
C THR A 551 -39.55 -45.02 -22.88
N LEU A 552 -39.65 -45.81 -23.96
CA LEU A 552 -39.73 -45.28 -25.32
C LEU A 552 -41.05 -44.57 -25.63
N MET A 553 -42.06 -44.61 -24.76
CA MET A 553 -43.39 -44.08 -25.05
C MET A 553 -44.04 -43.42 -23.81
N ASP A 554 -43.27 -43.13 -22.76
CA ASP A 554 -43.81 -42.63 -21.48
C ASP A 554 -44.02 -41.10 -21.45
N GLN A 555 -43.77 -40.43 -22.58
CA GLN A 555 -43.86 -38.99 -22.74
C GLN A 555 -42.92 -38.24 -21.79
N LYS A 556 -41.72 -38.78 -21.55
CA LYS A 556 -40.69 -38.13 -20.76
C LYS A 556 -39.38 -38.11 -21.51
N ARG A 557 -38.78 -36.92 -21.55
CA ARG A 557 -37.42 -36.75 -22.05
C ARG A 557 -36.43 -37.16 -20.98
N GLY A 558 -35.35 -37.82 -21.39
CA GLY A 558 -34.19 -37.95 -20.54
C GLY A 558 -33.45 -36.62 -20.42
N SER A 559 -32.80 -36.43 -19.28
CA SER A 559 -31.91 -35.29 -19.04
C SER A 559 -30.54 -35.52 -19.68
N ILE A 560 -29.72 -34.47 -19.73
CA ILE A 560 -28.30 -34.58 -20.12
C ILE A 560 -27.51 -35.50 -19.17
N ASN A 561 -28.03 -35.76 -17.97
CA ASN A 561 -27.50 -36.76 -17.07
C ASN A 561 -28.08 -38.14 -17.43
N PHE A 562 -27.38 -38.88 -18.29
CA PHE A 562 -27.86 -40.14 -18.86
C PHE A 562 -27.98 -41.32 -17.88
N VAL A 563 -27.69 -41.12 -16.59
CA VAL A 563 -27.95 -42.09 -15.51
C VAL A 563 -29.26 -41.80 -14.75
N ASP A 564 -30.10 -40.87 -15.22
CA ASP A 564 -31.35 -40.48 -14.56
C ASP A 564 -32.48 -41.54 -14.62
N GLY A 565 -32.25 -42.66 -15.33
CA GLY A 565 -33.21 -43.75 -15.47
C GLY A 565 -34.23 -43.57 -16.60
N ASN A 566 -34.16 -42.47 -17.36
CA ASN A 566 -35.10 -42.14 -18.45
C ASN A 566 -34.55 -42.51 -19.84
N TRP A 567 -33.49 -43.34 -19.90
CA TRP A 567 -32.83 -43.72 -21.15
C TRP A 567 -32.76 -45.23 -21.32
N LEU A 568 -32.87 -45.69 -22.57
CA LEU A 568 -32.42 -47.02 -22.99
C LEU A 568 -31.07 -46.94 -23.71
N GLY A 569 -30.05 -47.53 -23.10
CA GLY A 569 -28.68 -47.55 -23.62
C GLY A 569 -28.32 -48.86 -24.33
N PHE A 570 -27.76 -48.76 -25.54
CA PHE A 570 -27.31 -49.90 -26.34
C PHE A 570 -25.86 -49.73 -26.77
N GLU A 571 -24.98 -50.62 -26.30
CA GLU A 571 -23.55 -50.61 -26.64
C GLU A 571 -23.26 -51.54 -27.82
N GLY A 572 -22.70 -50.98 -28.91
CA GLY A 572 -22.29 -51.74 -30.09
C GLY A 572 -23.43 -52.51 -30.76
N LYS A 573 -24.67 -52.08 -30.57
CA LYS A 573 -25.89 -52.74 -31.06
C LYS A 573 -26.87 -51.71 -31.61
N HIS A 574 -27.63 -52.11 -32.62
CA HIS A 574 -28.80 -51.36 -33.07
C HIS A 574 -29.99 -51.62 -32.15
N LEU A 575 -30.89 -50.66 -31.99
CA LEU A 575 -32.17 -50.88 -31.31
C LEU A 575 -33.20 -51.38 -32.32
N LYS A 576 -33.85 -52.50 -32.02
CA LYS A 576 -35.04 -52.99 -32.73
C LYS A 576 -36.20 -53.12 -31.76
N THR A 577 -37.34 -52.53 -32.09
CA THR A 577 -38.55 -52.57 -31.25
C THR A 577 -39.81 -52.64 -32.08
N ILE A 578 -40.88 -53.19 -31.49
CA ILE A 578 -42.24 -53.17 -32.02
C ILE A 578 -43.12 -52.47 -30.99
N ILE A 579 -43.82 -51.43 -31.42
CA ILE A 579 -44.83 -50.72 -30.64
C ILE A 579 -46.20 -51.18 -31.13
N GLU A 580 -47.03 -51.71 -30.24
CA GLU A 580 -48.43 -51.99 -30.51
C GLU A 580 -49.29 -50.80 -30.07
N LEU A 581 -50.11 -50.28 -30.97
CA LEU A 581 -51.01 -49.17 -30.71
C LEU A 581 -52.30 -49.67 -30.05
N LYS A 582 -52.99 -48.85 -29.26
CA LYS A 582 -54.30 -49.26 -28.68
C LYS A 582 -55.35 -49.47 -29.76
N GLU A 583 -55.33 -48.63 -30.77
CA GLU A 583 -56.29 -48.65 -31.89
C GLU A 583 -55.56 -48.58 -33.23
N LEU A 584 -56.24 -49.00 -34.29
CA LEU A 584 -55.74 -48.82 -35.66
C LEU A 584 -55.70 -47.31 -35.94
N SER A 585 -54.50 -46.74 -35.99
CA SER A 585 -54.30 -45.29 -36.03
C SER A 585 -53.53 -44.87 -37.29
N PRO A 586 -53.87 -43.75 -37.94
CA PRO A 586 -53.07 -43.18 -39.01
C PRO A 586 -51.77 -42.59 -38.45
N ILE A 587 -50.63 -42.95 -39.06
CA ILE A 587 -49.32 -42.40 -38.73
C ILE A 587 -48.81 -41.60 -39.93
N SER A 588 -48.51 -40.33 -39.67
CA SER A 588 -47.99 -39.35 -40.62
C SER A 588 -46.60 -38.84 -40.23
N LYS A 589 -46.15 -39.05 -38.99
CA LYS A 589 -44.83 -38.62 -38.52
C LYS A 589 -44.32 -39.50 -37.40
N VAL A 590 -43.02 -39.75 -37.41
CA VAL A 590 -42.32 -40.44 -36.32
C VAL A 590 -41.11 -39.64 -35.89
N SER A 591 -40.94 -39.48 -34.58
CA SER A 591 -39.84 -38.75 -33.97
C SER A 591 -39.09 -39.66 -32.99
N VAL A 592 -37.76 -39.65 -33.06
CA VAL A 592 -36.89 -40.44 -32.16
C VAL A 592 -36.03 -39.48 -31.35
N GLY A 593 -36.20 -39.52 -30.03
CA GLY A 593 -35.39 -38.77 -29.08
C GLY A 593 -34.08 -39.49 -28.80
N ALA A 594 -32.98 -38.75 -28.84
CA ALA A 594 -31.65 -39.30 -28.60
C ALA A 594 -30.72 -38.30 -27.92
N LEU A 595 -29.71 -38.84 -27.24
CA LEU A 595 -28.60 -38.11 -26.64
C LEU A 595 -27.34 -38.24 -27.48
N SER A 596 -26.59 -37.14 -27.60
CA SER A 596 -25.17 -37.16 -27.93
C SER A 596 -24.36 -36.71 -26.71
N ALA A 597 -23.34 -37.49 -26.36
CA ALA A 597 -22.34 -37.16 -25.36
C ALA A 597 -21.01 -37.84 -25.77
N PRO A 598 -20.28 -37.25 -26.74
CA PRO A 598 -19.15 -37.94 -27.38
C PRO A 598 -18.06 -38.36 -26.41
N SER A 599 -17.76 -37.56 -25.37
CA SER A 599 -16.77 -37.91 -24.33
C SER A 599 -17.13 -39.15 -23.52
N SER A 600 -18.41 -39.54 -23.48
CA SER A 600 -18.92 -40.78 -22.87
C SER A 600 -19.22 -41.86 -23.91
N TRP A 601 -18.76 -41.68 -25.15
CA TRP A 601 -18.90 -42.60 -26.27
C TRP A 601 -20.35 -42.81 -26.71
N ILE A 602 -21.23 -41.87 -26.36
CA ILE A 602 -22.64 -41.84 -26.73
C ILE A 602 -22.78 -40.93 -27.94
N PHE A 603 -23.34 -41.46 -29.02
CA PHE A 603 -23.51 -40.73 -30.28
C PHE A 603 -24.95 -40.82 -30.74
N TYR A 604 -25.33 -39.90 -31.62
CA TYR A 604 -26.62 -40.00 -32.28
C TYR A 604 -26.74 -41.27 -33.16
N PRO A 605 -27.95 -41.80 -33.35
CA PRO A 605 -28.20 -42.82 -34.35
C PRO A 605 -27.84 -42.34 -35.76
N THR A 606 -27.32 -43.23 -36.60
CA THR A 606 -26.94 -42.90 -37.99
C THR A 606 -28.10 -42.95 -38.96
N ALA A 607 -29.11 -43.78 -38.66
CA ALA A 607 -30.37 -43.83 -39.37
C ALA A 607 -31.46 -44.49 -38.51
N PHE A 608 -32.73 -44.33 -38.88
CA PHE A 608 -33.79 -45.22 -38.41
C PHE A 608 -34.75 -45.58 -39.55
N THR A 609 -35.27 -46.80 -39.50
CA THR A 609 -36.22 -47.35 -40.49
C THR A 609 -37.53 -47.69 -39.80
N ILE A 610 -38.63 -47.39 -40.47
CA ILE A 610 -39.98 -47.62 -39.97
C ILE A 610 -40.69 -48.60 -40.89
N SER A 611 -41.23 -49.64 -40.27
CA SER A 611 -42.12 -50.59 -40.91
C SER A 611 -43.39 -50.70 -40.10
N ILE A 612 -44.53 -50.83 -40.75
CA ILE A 612 -45.84 -50.90 -40.10
C ILE A 612 -46.54 -52.22 -40.42
N SER A 613 -47.49 -52.61 -39.57
CA SER A 613 -48.36 -53.75 -39.79
C SER A 613 -49.75 -53.49 -39.18
N LYS A 614 -50.77 -54.12 -39.77
CA LYS A 614 -52.13 -54.17 -39.20
C LYS A 614 -52.38 -55.46 -38.40
N ASP A 615 -51.63 -56.52 -38.67
CA ASP A 615 -51.84 -57.89 -38.13
C ASP A 615 -50.72 -58.35 -37.19
N GLY A 616 -49.62 -57.59 -37.07
CA GLY A 616 -48.46 -57.92 -36.24
C GLY A 616 -47.51 -58.93 -36.87
N VAL A 617 -47.83 -59.46 -38.06
CA VAL A 617 -47.06 -60.50 -38.77
C VAL A 617 -46.42 -59.94 -40.03
N ASN A 618 -47.19 -59.26 -40.87
CA ASN A 618 -46.74 -58.74 -42.16
C ASN A 618 -46.34 -57.26 -42.02
N TYR A 619 -45.03 -56.99 -42.03
CA TYR A 619 -44.50 -55.63 -41.92
C TYR A 619 -44.11 -55.04 -43.27
N LYS A 620 -44.65 -53.86 -43.59
CA LYS A 620 -44.28 -53.08 -44.78
C LYS A 620 -43.42 -51.89 -44.37
N LYS A 621 -42.25 -51.74 -44.97
CA LYS A 621 -41.40 -50.54 -44.79
C LYS A 621 -42.08 -49.31 -45.40
N VAL A 622 -42.19 -48.25 -44.61
CA VAL A 622 -42.85 -46.99 -45.03
C VAL A 622 -41.91 -45.80 -45.06
N GLY A 623 -40.77 -45.86 -44.37
CA GLY A 623 -39.80 -44.77 -44.41
C GLY A 623 -38.44 -45.12 -43.83
N LYS A 624 -37.44 -44.31 -44.18
CA LYS A 624 -36.11 -44.34 -43.56
C LYS A 624 -35.57 -42.91 -43.46
N LYS A 625 -35.08 -42.51 -42.28
CA LYS A 625 -34.32 -41.28 -42.08
C LYS A 625 -32.84 -41.63 -41.98
N ASN A 626 -32.00 -41.00 -42.79
CA ASN A 626 -30.54 -41.06 -42.65
C ASN A 626 -30.08 -39.75 -41.99
N MET A 627 -29.31 -39.86 -40.90
CA MET A 627 -28.71 -38.74 -40.17
C MET A 627 -27.20 -38.66 -40.42
N GLY A 628 -26.58 -39.78 -40.82
CA GLY A 628 -25.14 -39.86 -41.06
C GLY A 628 -24.34 -40.02 -39.78
N MET A 629 -23.02 -40.00 -39.90
CA MET A 629 -22.13 -39.96 -38.75
C MET A 629 -22.08 -38.56 -38.19
N GLU A 630 -22.10 -38.46 -36.86
CA GLU A 630 -21.97 -37.19 -36.18
C GLU A 630 -20.61 -36.54 -36.47
N SER A 631 -20.61 -35.21 -36.64
CA SER A 631 -19.38 -34.42 -36.83
C SER A 631 -18.64 -34.24 -35.50
N PRO A 632 -17.32 -34.01 -35.52
CA PRO A 632 -16.52 -33.84 -34.30
C PRO A 632 -17.10 -32.76 -33.38
N ASN A 633 -17.42 -33.13 -32.14
CA ASN A 633 -17.88 -32.21 -31.11
C ASN A 633 -17.64 -32.80 -29.70
N ALA A 634 -17.78 -31.94 -28.68
CA ALA A 634 -17.64 -32.32 -27.26
C ALA A 634 -18.88 -31.92 -26.43
N GLU A 635 -19.96 -31.50 -27.09
CA GLU A 635 -21.14 -30.97 -26.42
C GLU A 635 -22.12 -32.10 -26.07
N VAL A 636 -22.79 -32.00 -24.93
CA VAL A 636 -23.87 -32.92 -24.57
C VAL A 636 -25.19 -32.33 -25.07
N LYS A 637 -25.88 -33.03 -25.97
CA LYS A 637 -27.05 -32.51 -26.67
C LYS A 637 -28.19 -33.52 -26.74
N LEU A 638 -29.40 -33.01 -26.50
CA LEU A 638 -30.66 -33.73 -26.64
C LEU A 638 -31.30 -33.33 -27.96
N THR A 639 -31.64 -34.30 -28.81
CA THR A 639 -32.25 -34.01 -30.12
C THR A 639 -33.39 -34.98 -30.43
N PHE A 640 -34.44 -34.47 -31.05
CA PHE A 640 -35.43 -35.29 -31.75
C PHE A 640 -35.10 -35.36 -33.23
N PHE A 641 -35.10 -36.57 -33.76
CA PHE A 641 -34.96 -36.82 -35.19
C PHE A 641 -36.29 -37.20 -35.79
N GLU A 642 -36.76 -36.40 -36.73
CA GLU A 642 -38.11 -36.52 -37.27
C GLU A 642 -38.12 -37.05 -38.71
N LEU A 643 -39.10 -37.90 -39.00
CA LEU A 643 -39.44 -38.41 -40.31
C LEU A 643 -40.94 -38.22 -40.56
N GLY A 644 -41.28 -37.36 -41.52
CA GLY A 644 -42.62 -37.31 -42.08
C GLY A 644 -42.87 -38.50 -43.00
N LEU A 645 -44.11 -38.97 -43.02
CA LEU A 645 -44.63 -40.09 -43.80
C LEU A 645 -45.93 -39.65 -44.47
N GLU A 646 -46.23 -40.25 -45.61
CA GLU A 646 -47.61 -40.24 -46.11
C GLU A 646 -48.51 -40.95 -45.08
N PRO A 647 -49.65 -40.35 -44.67
CA PRO A 647 -50.51 -40.92 -43.64
C PRO A 647 -50.87 -42.38 -43.92
N VAL A 648 -50.57 -43.26 -42.97
CA VAL A 648 -50.74 -44.70 -43.15
C VAL A 648 -51.25 -45.37 -41.88
N GLU A 649 -52.30 -46.18 -42.01
CA GLU A 649 -52.90 -46.88 -40.88
C GLU A 649 -52.03 -48.04 -40.40
N ALA A 650 -51.76 -48.07 -39.10
CA ALA A 650 -51.01 -49.13 -38.45
C ALA A 650 -51.64 -49.50 -37.10
N LYS A 651 -51.50 -50.78 -36.73
CA LYS A 651 -51.72 -51.28 -35.37
C LYS A 651 -50.38 -51.61 -34.70
N PHE A 652 -49.37 -51.96 -35.49
CA PHE A 652 -48.02 -52.26 -35.04
C PHE A 652 -46.99 -51.42 -35.81
N VAL A 653 -46.03 -50.86 -35.10
CA VAL A 653 -44.94 -50.04 -35.65
C VAL A 653 -43.62 -50.66 -35.24
N LYS A 654 -42.88 -51.17 -36.21
CA LYS A 654 -41.53 -51.70 -36.02
C LYS A 654 -40.50 -50.62 -36.35
N LEU A 655 -39.67 -50.26 -35.37
CA LEU A 655 -38.53 -49.36 -35.54
C LEU A 655 -37.21 -50.12 -35.49
N GLU A 656 -36.33 -49.82 -36.44
CA GLU A 656 -34.93 -50.23 -36.43
C GLU A 656 -34.03 -48.99 -36.42
N ILE A 657 -33.45 -48.68 -35.26
CA ILE A 657 -32.60 -47.50 -35.00
C ILE A 657 -31.13 -47.94 -35.07
N GLN A 658 -30.40 -47.39 -36.04
CA GLN A 658 -29.04 -47.79 -36.38
C GLN A 658 -28.02 -47.02 -35.52
N SER A 659 -27.39 -47.72 -34.57
CA SER A 659 -26.15 -47.28 -33.93
C SER A 659 -24.99 -47.14 -34.92
N PRO A 660 -24.03 -46.21 -34.69
CA PRO A 660 -22.74 -46.22 -35.36
C PRO A 660 -21.94 -47.51 -35.15
N LEU A 661 -22.29 -48.31 -34.13
CA LEU A 661 -21.64 -49.54 -33.65
C LEU A 661 -20.24 -49.33 -33.07
N LYS A 662 -19.46 -48.43 -33.67
CA LYS A 662 -18.12 -48.07 -33.25
C LYS A 662 -17.95 -46.57 -33.15
N ASN A 663 -17.01 -46.15 -32.30
CA ASN A 663 -16.58 -44.78 -32.16
C ASN A 663 -15.96 -44.28 -33.48
N PRO A 664 -16.29 -43.04 -33.92
CA PRO A 664 -15.76 -42.47 -35.15
C PRO A 664 -14.25 -42.21 -35.08
N SER A 665 -13.61 -42.00 -36.23
CA SER A 665 -12.16 -41.79 -36.36
C SER A 665 -11.64 -40.56 -35.60
N TRP A 666 -12.48 -39.56 -35.38
CA TRP A 666 -12.15 -38.32 -34.67
C TRP A 666 -12.28 -38.42 -33.15
N HIS A 667 -12.89 -39.50 -32.63
CA HIS A 667 -13.05 -39.71 -31.21
C HIS A 667 -11.70 -40.04 -30.55
N THR A 668 -11.56 -39.81 -29.25
CA THR A 668 -10.32 -40.10 -28.50
C THR A 668 -9.96 -41.59 -28.50
N GLU A 669 -10.97 -42.45 -28.60
CA GLU A 669 -10.82 -43.90 -28.78
C GLU A 669 -11.55 -44.40 -30.04
N PRO A 670 -10.95 -44.27 -31.24
CA PRO A 670 -11.55 -44.74 -32.49
C PRO A 670 -11.76 -46.27 -32.51
N GLY A 671 -12.88 -46.72 -33.07
CA GLY A 671 -13.13 -48.15 -33.29
C GLY A 671 -13.63 -48.94 -32.06
N GLY A 672 -13.57 -48.36 -30.85
CA GLY A 672 -14.23 -48.88 -29.65
C GLY A 672 -15.75 -48.97 -29.84
N LYS A 673 -16.47 -49.76 -29.02
CA LYS A 673 -17.94 -49.89 -29.14
C LYS A 673 -18.62 -48.58 -28.75
N SER A 674 -19.50 -48.09 -29.61
CA SER A 674 -20.27 -46.88 -29.31
C SER A 674 -21.61 -47.18 -28.66
N TRP A 675 -22.11 -46.21 -27.91
CA TRP A 675 -23.44 -46.23 -27.33
C TRP A 675 -24.43 -45.44 -28.19
N ILE A 676 -25.67 -45.93 -28.25
CA ILE A 676 -26.84 -45.09 -28.53
C ILE A 676 -27.75 -45.07 -27.32
N PHE A 677 -28.28 -43.90 -27.00
CA PHE A 677 -29.22 -43.67 -25.90
C PHE A 677 -30.49 -43.08 -26.49
N ILE A 678 -31.61 -43.78 -26.29
CA ILE A 678 -32.93 -43.40 -26.78
C ILE A 678 -33.87 -43.25 -25.59
N ASP A 679 -34.49 -42.08 -25.46
CA ASP A 679 -35.45 -41.77 -24.40
C ASP A 679 -36.87 -41.99 -24.91
N GLU A 680 -37.27 -41.34 -26.02
CA GLU A 680 -38.67 -41.31 -26.46
C GLU A 680 -38.84 -41.60 -27.96
N ILE A 681 -39.93 -42.26 -28.33
CA ILE A 681 -40.46 -42.39 -29.69
C ILE A 681 -41.85 -41.75 -29.71
N VAL A 682 -42.05 -40.76 -30.58
CA VAL A 682 -43.36 -40.12 -30.75
C VAL A 682 -43.94 -40.45 -32.10
N LEU A 683 -45.22 -40.85 -32.12
CA LEU A 683 -46.00 -41.16 -33.30
C LEU A 683 -47.14 -40.14 -33.45
N ASN A 684 -47.30 -39.55 -34.62
CA ASN A 684 -48.39 -38.64 -34.98
C ASN A 684 -48.92 -38.94 -36.38
#